data_AF-A0A951BB76-F1
#
_entry.id   AF-A0A951BB76-F1
#
_cell.length_a   1.000
_cell.length_b   1.000
_cell.length_c   1.000
_cell.angle_alpha   90.00
_cell.angle_beta   90.00
_cell.angle_gamma   90.00
#
_symmetry.space_group_name_H-M   'P 1'
#
loop_
_entity.id
_entity.type
_entity.pdbx_description
1 polymer ?
#
loop_
_entity_poly.entity_id
_entity_poly.type
_entity_poly.pdbx_seq_one_letter_code
_entity_poly.pdbx_strand_id
1 'polypeptide(L)'
;ETLAAMFRGEAESDGYNALVLEAGLAWRDVAMLRALSRFMQQTRIRYSQDYMWATLVKNAPVAAKLVELVYARFDRGPTIGSEERAGREAAIVAEIETRLSEVASLDEDRILRRFLNLVNASVRTNFFQHDANGVPRQVISLKFESRKIDNLPLPRPLYEITVHSPRVEGIHMRFGRVARGGLRWSDRPQDFRTEILGLAKAQQVKNAVIVPVGAKGGFVPRQLPSPSNRDAWLAEGLASYKIFVSALLDITDNLDGERIVAPENTLRHDGDDPYLVVAADKGTATFSDVANAISLEHGHWLGDAFASGGSAGYDHKKMGITARGAWEAVKRHFREMDVDIDHVPFTVAGVGDMSGDVFGNGMLLSSATKLVAAFDHRDIFLDPDPDTAKTLAERARLFALPRSSWQDYDRALISKGGGVFSRNAKYIPLSPEVRRVLDLSMDRASPQDVLTAILKAKVDLLWFGGIGTYVRASDEGDETVGDRANDAIRITGADLNCKVIGEGANLGMTQRGRIEAARRGVRLNTDAIDNSAGVNTSDVEVNIKIALSTPVRDGRLDEGSRADLLAAMTGEVAGLVLRNNFQQTLALSLAERRRAEDTGFAQRLMQQLEQEGRLDRTVEFLPDDAALALRARPGQGLTRPELAVLLAYAKLALHDRLLESPVPDDPYLSRELVRYFPHGLRERFPDAIERHRLRREIVATTLSNSIVNRGGPTVFTRIADDTGADAAALAYAFAAVRDVFGLDDLDAEIDALDAKIGGDLQLDLYAAVQALLLSRIVWFVRNVDFAAGLDGVVSRFRVGVRDIAGQIYAISPETDRGAMQTRAADFEEKGVPRPLAMRIAALDETAAALDIVLVSERSRRPVEEVAATFFAADSAFGLSQLVHSAGKLAVVEYYDRLALDAALGQIEAARRRLSASIVSACSPSSLSGAAAVERWMQQGGRSVARVGKAVADVASGGATLSRLTVAASLLGELAPS
;
A
#
# COMPACT_ATOMS: atom_id res chain seq x y z
N GLU A 1 22.25 31.46 -36.69
CA GLU A 1 21.02 30.85 -36.14
C GLU A 1 21.03 30.79 -34.61
N THR A 2 22.03 30.17 -33.98
CA THR A 2 22.17 30.05 -32.52
C THR A 2 21.97 31.37 -31.77
N LEU A 3 22.63 32.45 -32.20
CA LEU A 3 22.46 33.78 -31.58
C LEU A 3 21.01 34.26 -31.63
N ALA A 4 20.29 34.01 -32.73
CA ALA A 4 18.88 34.40 -32.85
C ALA A 4 17.98 33.57 -31.93
N ALA A 5 18.26 32.26 -31.77
CA ALA A 5 17.59 31.41 -30.81
C ALA A 5 17.82 31.90 -29.36
N MET A 6 19.05 32.29 -29.01
CA MET A 6 19.37 32.87 -27.70
C MET A 6 18.63 34.19 -27.45
N PHE A 7 18.59 35.09 -28.45
CA PHE A 7 17.85 36.36 -28.33
C PHE A 7 16.34 36.15 -28.17
N ARG A 8 15.78 35.10 -28.77
CA ARG A 8 14.37 34.71 -28.58
C ARG A 8 14.11 33.92 -27.29
N GLY A 9 15.16 33.60 -26.52
CA GLY A 9 15.05 32.79 -25.30
C GLY A 9 14.83 31.30 -25.55
N GLU A 10 15.09 30.82 -26.77
CA GLU A 10 14.92 29.42 -27.19
C GLU A 10 16.14 28.55 -26.84
N ALA A 11 17.29 29.18 -26.56
CA ALA A 11 18.54 28.53 -26.18
C ALA A 11 19.24 29.29 -25.04
N GLU A 12 19.89 28.57 -24.12
CA GLU A 12 20.68 29.19 -23.06
C GLU A 12 22.02 29.76 -23.52
N SER A 13 22.55 30.72 -22.76
CA SER A 13 23.88 31.31 -22.95
C SER A 13 24.89 30.70 -21.97
N ASP A 14 25.48 29.55 -22.33
CA ASP A 14 26.50 28.87 -21.53
C ASP A 14 27.61 28.24 -22.39
N GLY A 15 28.55 27.54 -21.75
CA GLY A 15 29.73 26.96 -22.41
C GLY A 15 29.43 25.82 -23.39
N TYR A 16 28.25 25.19 -23.34
CA TYR A 16 27.87 24.18 -24.33
C TYR A 16 27.78 24.77 -25.74
N ASN A 17 27.49 26.06 -25.88
CA ASN A 17 27.37 26.72 -27.18
C ASN A 17 28.66 26.70 -28.00
N ALA A 18 29.83 26.47 -27.38
CA ALA A 18 31.09 26.30 -28.09
C ALA A 18 31.08 25.07 -29.02
N LEU A 19 30.25 24.05 -28.72
CA LEU A 19 30.10 22.85 -29.57
C LEU A 19 29.52 23.17 -30.96
N VAL A 20 28.85 24.31 -31.13
CA VAL A 20 28.40 24.75 -32.46
C VAL A 20 29.59 24.97 -33.39
N LEU A 21 30.69 25.50 -32.87
CA LEU A 21 31.91 25.76 -33.63
C LEU A 21 32.84 24.55 -33.64
N GLU A 22 33.05 23.93 -32.47
CA GLU A 22 34.07 22.89 -32.29
C GLU A 22 33.63 21.51 -32.79
N ALA A 23 32.32 21.22 -32.72
CA ALA A 23 31.74 19.94 -33.15
C ALA A 23 30.82 20.07 -34.37
N GLY A 24 30.61 21.29 -34.90
CA GLY A 24 29.72 21.55 -36.04
C GLY A 24 28.24 21.26 -35.76
N LEU A 25 27.83 21.27 -34.49
CA LEU A 25 26.48 20.89 -34.06
C LEU A 25 25.47 22.04 -34.22
N ALA A 26 24.22 21.71 -34.52
CA ALA A 26 23.15 22.71 -34.47
C ALA A 26 22.83 23.09 -33.01
N TRP A 27 22.30 24.29 -32.79
CA TRP A 27 22.01 24.77 -31.43
C TRP A 27 21.05 23.85 -30.64
N ARG A 28 20.16 23.16 -31.36
CA ARG A 28 19.20 22.22 -30.80
C ARG A 28 19.86 20.90 -30.37
N ASP A 29 20.86 20.42 -31.13
CA ASP A 29 21.68 19.27 -30.74
C ASP A 29 22.49 19.58 -29.48
N VAL A 30 23.00 20.80 -29.39
CA VAL A 30 23.66 21.30 -28.18
C VAL A 30 22.68 21.34 -27.00
N ALA A 31 21.43 21.75 -27.21
CA ALA A 31 20.40 21.71 -26.17
C ALA A 31 20.05 20.27 -25.73
N MET A 32 20.10 19.28 -26.62
CA MET A 32 19.95 17.86 -26.28
C MET A 32 21.08 17.38 -25.36
N LEU A 33 22.35 17.69 -25.69
CA LEU A 33 23.49 17.36 -24.83
C LEU A 33 23.40 18.10 -23.48
N ARG A 34 22.95 19.35 -23.48
CA ARG A 34 22.70 20.12 -22.26
C ARG A 34 21.63 19.44 -21.39
N ALA A 35 20.52 18.99 -21.97
CA ALA A 35 19.46 18.28 -21.25
C ALA A 35 19.99 17.00 -20.56
N LEU A 36 20.81 16.20 -21.26
CA LEU A 36 21.45 15.01 -20.69
C LEU A 36 22.37 15.39 -19.51
N SER A 37 23.16 16.46 -19.66
CA SER A 37 24.06 16.91 -18.60
C SER A 37 23.32 17.46 -17.37
N ARG A 38 22.19 18.16 -17.58
CA ARG A 38 21.31 18.61 -16.50
C ARG A 38 20.70 17.42 -15.75
N PHE A 39 20.29 16.37 -16.47
CA PHE A 39 19.85 15.15 -15.82
C PHE A 39 20.97 14.49 -14.98
N MET A 40 22.22 14.47 -15.45
CA MET A 40 23.34 13.96 -14.65
C MET A 40 23.59 14.75 -13.36
N GLN A 41 23.40 16.07 -13.39
CA GLN A 41 23.46 16.89 -12.18
C GLN A 41 22.41 16.42 -11.16
N GLN A 42 21.20 16.17 -11.63
CA GLN A 42 20.09 15.68 -10.80
C GLN A 42 20.32 14.27 -10.25
N THR A 43 21.12 13.43 -10.93
CA THR A 43 21.55 12.11 -10.41
C THR A 43 22.77 12.18 -9.49
N ARG A 44 23.22 13.39 -9.11
CA ARG A 44 24.36 13.68 -8.21
C ARG A 44 25.70 13.22 -8.78
N ILE A 45 25.92 13.43 -10.06
CA ILE A 45 27.28 13.32 -10.62
C ILE A 45 28.23 14.27 -9.89
N ARG A 46 29.49 13.85 -9.72
CA ARG A 46 30.50 14.63 -8.95
C ARG A 46 31.03 15.86 -9.69
N TYR A 47 30.71 16.01 -10.97
CA TYR A 47 31.28 17.01 -11.85
C TYR A 47 30.35 18.21 -12.04
N SER A 48 30.90 19.42 -12.08
CA SER A 48 30.13 20.63 -12.40
C SER A 48 29.70 20.65 -13.87
N GLN A 49 28.65 21.43 -14.18
CA GLN A 49 28.27 21.68 -15.57
C GLN A 49 29.45 22.24 -16.36
N ASP A 50 30.20 23.17 -15.75
CA ASP A 50 31.37 23.80 -16.36
C ASP A 50 32.42 22.81 -16.84
N TYR A 51 32.71 21.81 -16.01
CA TYR A 51 33.65 20.78 -16.35
C TYR A 51 33.09 19.82 -17.41
N MET A 52 31.79 19.52 -17.38
CA MET A 52 31.15 18.64 -18.36
C MET A 52 31.12 19.27 -19.76
N TRP A 53 30.77 20.55 -19.93
CA TRP A 53 30.83 21.17 -21.26
C TRP A 53 32.26 21.34 -21.75
N ALA A 54 33.22 21.67 -20.88
CA ALA A 54 34.63 21.76 -21.26
C ALA A 54 35.15 20.39 -21.75
N THR A 55 34.72 19.31 -21.09
CA THR A 55 35.02 17.93 -21.51
C THR A 55 34.47 17.60 -22.89
N LEU A 56 33.19 17.93 -23.15
CA LEU A 56 32.57 17.70 -24.46
C LEU A 56 33.25 18.52 -25.56
N VAL A 57 33.60 19.78 -25.28
CA VAL A 57 34.28 20.67 -26.22
C VAL A 57 35.68 20.13 -26.56
N LYS A 58 36.46 19.77 -25.55
CA LYS A 58 37.81 19.18 -25.74
C LYS A 58 37.75 17.87 -26.53
N ASN A 59 36.67 17.11 -26.37
CA ASN A 59 36.44 15.84 -27.06
C ASN A 59 35.31 15.98 -28.11
N ALA A 60 35.29 17.09 -28.85
CA ALA A 60 34.24 17.43 -29.82
C ALA A 60 33.88 16.30 -30.81
N PRO A 61 34.81 15.49 -31.35
CA PRO A 61 34.45 14.35 -32.20
C PRO A 61 33.57 13.30 -31.49
N VAL A 62 33.75 13.09 -30.18
CA VAL A 62 32.90 12.20 -29.39
C VAL A 62 31.52 12.83 -29.18
N ALA A 63 31.46 14.14 -28.91
CA ALA A 63 30.21 14.88 -28.79
C ALA A 63 29.37 14.80 -30.08
N ALA A 64 30.00 14.94 -31.25
CA ALA A 64 29.35 14.79 -32.54
C ALA A 64 28.79 13.36 -32.73
N LYS A 65 29.55 12.32 -32.36
CA LYS A 65 29.11 10.93 -32.44
C LYS A 65 27.98 10.60 -31.48
N LEU A 66 27.96 11.21 -30.29
CA LEU A 66 26.83 11.08 -29.35
C LEU A 66 25.53 11.63 -29.96
N VAL A 67 25.59 12.78 -30.65
CA VAL A 67 24.44 13.32 -31.38
C VAL A 67 24.07 12.41 -32.55
N GLU A 68 25.04 11.92 -33.32
CA GLU A 68 24.79 10.95 -34.40
C GLU A 68 24.06 9.70 -33.90
N LEU A 69 24.42 9.20 -32.71
CA LEU A 69 23.74 8.08 -32.06
C LEU A 69 22.29 8.42 -31.69
N VAL A 70 22.01 9.63 -31.20
CA VAL A 70 20.63 10.07 -30.93
C VAL A 70 19.78 10.07 -32.20
N TYR A 71 20.32 10.59 -33.31
CA TYR A 71 19.65 10.55 -34.61
C TYR A 71 19.44 9.10 -35.09
N ALA A 72 20.47 8.25 -35.03
CA ALA A 72 20.35 6.85 -35.41
C ALA A 72 19.28 6.11 -34.56
N ARG A 73 19.18 6.42 -33.27
CA ARG A 73 18.18 5.83 -32.37
C ARG A 73 16.77 6.34 -32.60
N PHE A 74 16.56 7.64 -32.83
CA PHE A 74 15.23 8.24 -32.67
C PHE A 74 14.68 8.95 -33.91
N ASP A 75 15.52 9.30 -34.88
CA ASP A 75 15.07 9.89 -36.12
C ASP A 75 14.32 8.85 -36.96
N ARG A 76 13.07 9.14 -37.29
CA ARG A 76 12.25 8.24 -38.10
C ARG A 76 12.77 8.14 -39.54
N GLY A 77 13.45 9.17 -40.07
CA GLY A 77 14.20 9.14 -41.34
C GLY A 77 13.52 8.44 -42.53
N PRO A 78 14.25 8.14 -43.63
CA PRO A 78 13.79 7.18 -44.62
C PRO A 78 13.66 5.78 -43.98
N THR A 79 12.68 5.00 -44.46
CA THR A 79 12.17 3.75 -43.87
C THR A 79 13.20 2.61 -43.78
N ILE A 80 14.21 2.74 -42.91
CA ILE A 80 15.16 1.66 -42.59
C ILE A 80 14.52 0.67 -41.62
N GLY A 81 14.81 -0.62 -41.78
CA GLY A 81 14.33 -1.69 -40.91
C GLY A 81 14.91 -1.62 -39.49
N SER A 82 14.28 -2.30 -38.52
CA SER A 82 14.75 -2.33 -37.13
C SER A 82 16.15 -2.94 -36.98
N GLU A 83 16.46 -4.01 -37.73
CA GLU A 83 17.78 -4.66 -37.72
C GLU A 83 18.88 -3.75 -38.29
N GLU A 84 18.60 -3.07 -39.41
CA GLU A 84 19.55 -2.14 -40.02
C GLU A 84 19.85 -0.97 -39.08
N ARG A 85 18.82 -0.42 -38.41
CA ARG A 85 18.97 0.61 -37.39
C ARG A 85 19.83 0.11 -36.22
N ALA A 86 19.54 -1.07 -35.69
CA ALA A 86 20.34 -1.66 -34.61
C ALA A 86 21.81 -1.86 -35.02
N GLY A 87 22.06 -2.28 -36.27
CA GLY A 87 23.41 -2.38 -36.83
C GLY A 87 24.13 -1.02 -36.90
N ARG A 88 23.43 0.03 -37.34
CA ARG A 88 23.95 1.40 -37.38
C ARG A 88 24.25 1.94 -35.98
N GLU A 89 23.35 1.73 -35.03
CA GLU A 89 23.56 2.10 -33.63
C GLU A 89 24.81 1.40 -33.07
N ALA A 90 24.92 0.09 -33.26
CA ALA A 90 26.07 -0.69 -32.79
C ALA A 90 27.40 -0.21 -33.39
N ALA A 91 27.43 0.13 -34.68
CA ALA A 91 28.61 0.67 -35.34
C ALA A 91 29.03 2.02 -34.76
N ILE A 92 28.08 2.93 -34.53
CA ILE A 92 28.35 4.25 -33.91
C ILE A 92 28.84 4.07 -32.46
N VAL A 93 28.22 3.19 -31.67
CA VAL A 93 28.64 2.89 -30.30
C VAL A 93 30.08 2.35 -30.28
N ALA A 94 30.43 1.43 -31.19
CA ALA A 94 31.80 0.91 -31.30
C ALA A 94 32.82 2.00 -31.64
N GLU A 95 32.46 2.95 -32.51
CA GLU A 95 33.32 4.09 -32.81
C GLU A 95 33.48 5.02 -31.61
N ILE A 96 32.39 5.30 -30.87
CA ILE A 96 32.45 6.07 -29.63
C ILE A 96 33.38 5.39 -28.63
N GLU A 97 33.21 4.09 -28.37
CA GLU A 97 34.06 3.31 -27.45
C GLU A 97 35.55 3.34 -27.85
N THR A 98 35.84 3.26 -29.15
CA THR A 98 37.20 3.38 -29.67
C THR A 98 37.80 4.75 -29.32
N ARG A 99 37.06 5.84 -29.57
CA ARG A 99 37.51 7.20 -29.24
C ARG A 99 37.63 7.43 -27.73
N LEU A 100 36.75 6.84 -26.93
CA LEU A 100 36.82 6.90 -25.47
C LEU A 100 38.11 6.28 -24.94
N SER A 101 38.60 5.20 -25.56
CA SER A 101 39.88 4.58 -25.17
C SER A 101 41.11 5.48 -25.37
N GLU A 102 40.98 6.52 -26.20
CA GLU A 102 42.04 7.50 -26.48
C GLU A 102 41.98 8.73 -25.54
N VAL A 103 40.95 8.83 -24.69
CA VAL A 103 40.77 9.95 -23.77
C VAL A 103 41.75 9.83 -22.60
N ALA A 104 42.71 10.76 -22.52
CA ALA A 104 43.80 10.69 -21.54
C ALA A 104 43.34 10.90 -20.08
N SER A 105 42.28 11.68 -19.85
CA SER A 105 41.76 11.96 -18.50
C SER A 105 40.68 10.95 -18.13
N LEU A 106 40.89 10.21 -17.04
CA LEU A 106 39.90 9.26 -16.51
C LEU A 106 38.58 9.92 -16.14
N ASP A 107 38.62 11.15 -15.67
CA ASP A 107 37.39 11.88 -15.33
C ASP A 107 36.63 12.29 -16.59
N GLU A 108 37.34 12.71 -17.65
CA GLU A 108 36.74 13.02 -18.95
C GLU A 108 36.13 11.76 -19.60
N ASP A 109 36.85 10.62 -19.58
CA ASP A 109 36.34 9.32 -20.05
C ASP A 109 35.06 8.93 -19.30
N ARG A 110 35.06 9.04 -17.96
CA ARG A 110 33.86 8.76 -17.14
C ARG A 110 32.68 9.65 -17.49
N ILE A 111 32.91 10.94 -17.77
CA ILE A 111 31.85 11.88 -18.17
C ILE A 111 31.27 11.45 -19.52
N LEU A 112 32.12 11.20 -20.52
CA LEU A 112 31.67 10.85 -21.87
C LEU A 112 30.97 9.48 -21.90
N ARG A 113 31.46 8.50 -21.12
CA ARG A 113 30.77 7.21 -20.90
C ARG A 113 29.39 7.37 -20.27
N ARG A 114 29.23 8.33 -19.35
CA ARG A 114 27.92 8.65 -18.77
C ARG A 114 26.97 9.23 -19.83
N PHE A 115 27.45 10.07 -20.74
CA PHE A 115 26.62 10.55 -21.86
C PHE A 115 26.18 9.41 -22.77
N LEU A 116 27.10 8.53 -23.16
CA LEU A 116 26.79 7.33 -23.94
C LEU A 116 25.76 6.44 -23.23
N ASN A 117 25.94 6.18 -21.94
CA ASN A 117 25.02 5.39 -21.13
C ASN A 117 23.60 5.99 -21.10
N LEU A 118 23.45 7.31 -20.93
CA LEU A 118 22.13 7.96 -20.95
C LEU A 118 21.46 7.91 -22.33
N VAL A 119 22.20 8.11 -23.43
CA VAL A 119 21.65 7.95 -24.78
C VAL A 119 21.15 6.52 -25.00
N ASN A 120 21.91 5.51 -24.59
CA ASN A 120 21.52 4.10 -24.70
C ASN A 120 20.35 3.72 -23.77
N ALA A 121 20.28 4.30 -22.58
CA ALA A 121 19.17 4.10 -21.64
C ALA A 121 17.89 4.86 -22.05
N SER A 122 17.96 5.78 -23.02
CA SER A 122 16.79 6.51 -23.53
C SER A 122 15.94 5.60 -24.40
N VAL A 123 14.61 5.65 -24.21
CA VAL A 123 13.64 4.82 -24.94
C VAL A 123 12.60 5.61 -25.75
N ARG A 124 12.37 6.89 -25.44
CA ARG A 124 11.54 7.82 -26.22
C ARG A 124 12.05 9.26 -26.09
N THR A 125 11.80 10.08 -27.11
CA THR A 125 12.01 11.53 -27.05
C THR A 125 11.05 12.28 -27.98
N ASN A 126 10.66 13.50 -27.60
CA ASN A 126 9.92 14.41 -28.48
C ASN A 126 10.84 15.30 -29.34
N PHE A 127 12.15 15.07 -29.32
CA PHE A 127 13.12 15.95 -29.99
C PHE A 127 12.87 16.13 -31.50
N PHE A 128 12.29 15.13 -32.15
CA PHE A 128 11.97 15.14 -33.59
C PHE A 128 10.53 15.59 -33.89
N GLN A 129 9.76 15.93 -32.87
CA GLN A 129 8.39 16.41 -33.02
C GLN A 129 8.35 17.89 -33.38
N HIS A 130 7.32 18.24 -34.15
CA HIS A 130 7.02 19.60 -34.54
C HIS A 130 5.65 20.00 -33.95
N ASP A 131 5.43 21.29 -33.79
CA ASP A 131 4.11 21.83 -33.47
C ASP A 131 3.22 21.90 -34.73
N ALA A 132 1.98 22.38 -34.56
CA ALA A 132 1.02 22.49 -35.65
C ALA A 132 1.46 23.43 -36.79
N ASN A 133 2.44 24.30 -36.56
CA ASN A 133 3.01 25.21 -37.57
C ASN A 133 4.26 24.63 -38.25
N GLY A 134 4.63 23.38 -37.93
CA GLY A 134 5.85 22.76 -38.44
C GLY A 134 7.12 23.27 -37.78
N VAL A 135 7.03 23.94 -36.61
CA VAL A 135 8.19 24.40 -35.85
C VAL A 135 8.64 23.31 -34.87
N PRO A 136 9.94 22.98 -34.78
CA PRO A 136 10.42 22.01 -33.79
C PRO A 136 10.02 22.39 -32.36
N ARG A 137 9.51 21.43 -31.60
CA ARG A 137 9.09 21.68 -30.22
C ARG A 137 10.25 22.17 -29.36
N GLN A 138 10.13 23.35 -28.75
CA GLN A 138 11.22 23.94 -27.96
C GLN A 138 11.63 23.10 -26.74
N VAL A 139 10.70 22.34 -26.18
CA VAL A 139 10.91 21.53 -24.97
C VAL A 139 11.41 20.15 -25.36
N ILE A 140 12.49 19.71 -24.72
CA ILE A 140 13.07 18.38 -24.94
C ILE A 140 12.67 17.49 -23.78
N SER A 141 11.94 16.42 -24.10
CA SER A 141 11.61 15.32 -23.20
C SER A 141 12.44 14.09 -23.56
N LEU A 142 13.01 13.44 -22.57
CA LEU A 142 13.72 12.15 -22.69
C LEU A 142 13.14 11.19 -21.67
N LYS A 143 12.70 10.02 -22.14
CA LYS A 143 12.26 8.92 -21.28
C LYS A 143 13.39 7.91 -21.17
N PHE A 144 13.84 7.66 -19.95
CA PHE A 144 14.87 6.67 -19.65
C PHE A 144 14.27 5.42 -19.01
N GLU A 145 14.84 4.26 -19.34
CA GLU A 145 14.68 3.03 -18.56
C GLU A 145 15.70 3.08 -17.40
N SER A 146 15.25 3.49 -16.20
CA SER A 146 16.18 3.93 -15.15
C SER A 146 17.14 2.83 -14.66
N ARG A 147 16.76 1.56 -14.78
CA ARG A 147 17.60 0.42 -14.41
C ARG A 147 18.84 0.26 -15.29
N LYS A 148 18.82 0.80 -16.51
CA LYS A 148 19.96 0.81 -17.45
C LYS A 148 20.92 1.97 -17.23
N ILE A 149 20.59 2.92 -16.36
CA ILE A 149 21.47 4.04 -16.01
C ILE A 149 22.44 3.60 -14.91
N ASP A 150 23.75 3.63 -15.18
CA ASP A 150 24.70 3.20 -14.16
C ASP A 150 24.91 4.26 -13.06
N ASN A 151 25.19 3.78 -11.85
CA ASN A 151 25.34 4.57 -10.62
C ASN A 151 24.11 5.42 -10.26
N LEU A 152 22.93 5.08 -10.78
CA LEU A 152 21.70 5.74 -10.36
C LEU A 152 21.40 5.39 -8.89
N PRO A 153 21.15 6.39 -8.01
CA PRO A 153 20.79 6.16 -6.61
C PRO A 153 19.55 5.26 -6.47
N LEU A 154 19.56 4.39 -5.46
CA LEU A 154 18.40 3.57 -5.10
C LEU A 154 17.30 4.41 -4.41
N PRO A 155 16.02 4.01 -4.52
CA PRO A 155 15.50 2.98 -5.42
C PRO A 155 15.50 3.45 -6.89
N ARG A 156 15.61 2.52 -7.85
CA ARG A 156 15.57 2.83 -9.28
C ARG A 156 14.15 2.67 -9.83
N PRO A 157 13.49 3.73 -10.31
CA PRO A 157 12.18 3.64 -10.97
C PRO A 157 12.22 2.71 -12.19
N LEU A 158 11.05 2.35 -12.73
CA LEU A 158 10.97 1.67 -14.02
C LEU A 158 11.35 2.65 -15.14
N TYR A 159 10.74 3.84 -15.11
CA TYR A 159 11.04 4.92 -16.06
C TYR A 159 11.18 6.27 -15.38
N GLU A 160 12.04 7.12 -15.96
CA GLU A 160 12.17 8.54 -15.66
C GLU A 160 11.99 9.36 -16.93
N ILE A 161 10.97 10.22 -16.96
CA ILE A 161 10.81 11.22 -18.04
C ILE A 161 11.40 12.52 -17.54
N THR A 162 12.52 12.95 -18.10
CA THR A 162 13.08 14.28 -17.85
C THR A 162 12.58 15.25 -18.90
N VAL A 163 12.30 16.48 -18.48
CA VAL A 163 11.84 17.59 -19.33
C VAL A 163 12.81 18.75 -19.15
N HIS A 164 13.28 19.32 -20.25
CA HIS A 164 14.21 20.43 -20.24
C HIS A 164 13.89 21.47 -21.31
N SER A 165 13.90 22.74 -20.90
CA SER A 165 13.94 23.92 -21.76
C SER A 165 14.56 25.10 -20.98
N PRO A 166 14.85 26.24 -21.65
CA PRO A 166 15.27 27.46 -20.96
C PRO A 166 14.25 27.99 -19.94
N ARG A 167 12.97 27.58 -20.04
CA ARG A 167 11.87 28.05 -19.18
C ARG A 167 11.53 27.08 -18.06
N VAL A 168 11.64 25.78 -18.27
CA VAL A 168 11.27 24.76 -17.28
C VAL A 168 12.23 23.56 -17.29
N GLU A 169 12.55 23.07 -16.10
CA GLU A 169 13.11 21.73 -15.89
C GLU A 169 12.10 20.88 -15.12
N GLY A 170 12.07 19.59 -15.38
CA GLY A 170 11.19 18.71 -14.63
C GLY A 170 11.54 17.24 -14.80
N ILE A 171 10.97 16.43 -13.93
CA ILE A 171 11.10 14.98 -13.97
C ILE A 171 9.81 14.31 -13.54
N HIS A 172 9.47 13.20 -14.18
CA HIS A 172 8.41 12.30 -13.74
C HIS A 172 8.95 10.87 -13.61
N MET A 173 8.83 10.29 -12.42
CA MET A 173 9.31 8.96 -12.09
C MET A 173 8.13 8.02 -11.88
N ARG A 174 8.24 6.77 -12.35
CA ARG A 174 7.23 5.74 -12.09
C ARG A 174 7.84 4.37 -11.88
N PHE A 175 7.26 3.60 -10.98
CA PHE A 175 7.73 2.26 -10.63
C PHE A 175 7.05 1.13 -11.44
N GLY A 176 6.04 1.45 -12.25
CA GLY A 176 5.31 0.49 -13.09
C GLY A 176 4.64 1.17 -14.29
N ARG A 177 3.96 0.37 -15.12
CA ARG A 177 3.25 0.84 -16.33
C ARG A 177 1.95 1.56 -16.00
N VAL A 178 1.16 0.99 -15.07
CA VAL A 178 -0.02 1.64 -14.49
C VAL A 178 0.42 2.30 -13.20
N ALA A 179 0.71 3.59 -13.25
CA ALA A 179 1.27 4.33 -12.13
C ALA A 179 0.63 5.72 -11.99
N ARG A 180 0.59 6.21 -10.74
CA ARG A 180 -0.07 7.47 -10.39
C ARG A 180 0.73 8.26 -9.38
N GLY A 181 0.85 9.56 -9.61
CA GLY A 181 1.72 10.41 -8.82
C GLY A 181 1.34 11.89 -8.81
N GLY A 182 1.54 12.53 -7.66
CA GLY A 182 1.43 13.99 -7.56
C GLY A 182 2.56 14.71 -8.31
N LEU A 183 2.25 15.88 -8.89
CA LEU A 183 3.24 16.77 -9.52
C LEU A 183 3.57 17.95 -8.59
N ARG A 184 4.80 18.02 -8.10
CA ARG A 184 5.26 19.08 -7.20
C ARG A 184 5.91 20.24 -7.95
N TRP A 185 5.56 21.47 -7.60
CA TRP A 185 6.39 22.63 -7.90
C TRP A 185 7.53 22.66 -6.88
N SER A 186 8.75 22.35 -7.33
CA SER A 186 9.95 22.36 -6.48
C SER A 186 10.64 23.72 -6.50
N ASP A 187 11.12 24.14 -5.33
CA ASP A 187 12.00 25.29 -5.11
C ASP A 187 13.49 24.89 -5.03
N ARG A 188 13.82 23.63 -5.39
CA ARG A 188 15.17 23.03 -5.29
C ARG A 188 15.80 22.78 -6.67
N PRO A 189 16.18 23.81 -7.44
CA PRO A 189 16.71 23.64 -8.79
C PRO A 189 17.95 22.72 -8.87
N GLN A 190 18.77 22.67 -7.81
CA GLN A 190 20.02 21.91 -7.81
C GLN A 190 19.85 20.42 -7.56
N ASP A 191 18.75 19.99 -6.92
CA ASP A 191 18.57 18.59 -6.51
C ASP A 191 17.11 18.12 -6.41
N PHE A 192 16.18 18.75 -7.12
CA PHE A 192 14.75 18.41 -7.12
C PHE A 192 14.52 16.92 -7.42
N ARG A 193 15.35 16.26 -8.23
CA ARG A 193 15.23 14.80 -8.44
C ARG A 193 15.33 14.01 -7.14
N THR A 194 16.20 14.41 -6.20
CA THR A 194 16.31 13.76 -4.89
C THR A 194 15.01 13.93 -4.10
N GLU A 195 14.47 15.16 -4.09
CA GLU A 195 13.19 15.46 -3.45
C GLU A 195 12.07 14.59 -4.03
N ILE A 196 11.94 14.58 -5.36
CA ILE A 196 10.88 13.83 -6.05
C ILE A 196 11.06 12.32 -5.86
N LEU A 197 12.27 11.79 -5.86
CA LEU A 197 12.53 10.37 -5.60
C LEU A 197 12.13 9.97 -4.17
N GLY A 198 12.46 10.80 -3.17
CA GLY A 198 12.04 10.57 -1.79
C GLY A 198 10.51 10.52 -1.63
N LEU A 199 9.80 11.41 -2.32
CA LEU A 199 8.33 11.40 -2.36
C LEU A 199 7.77 10.21 -3.14
N ALA A 200 8.39 9.83 -4.26
CA ALA A 200 7.98 8.67 -5.06
C ALA A 200 8.12 7.36 -4.26
N LYS A 201 9.18 7.23 -3.47
CA LYS A 201 9.40 6.11 -2.55
C LYS A 201 8.28 6.02 -1.52
N ALA A 202 7.97 7.12 -0.83
CA ALA A 202 6.86 7.15 0.13
C ALA A 202 5.51 6.78 -0.53
N GLN A 203 5.32 7.21 -1.80
CA GLN A 203 4.13 6.88 -2.58
C GLN A 203 4.03 5.39 -2.93
N GLN A 204 5.16 4.67 -3.04
CA GLN A 204 5.16 3.25 -3.38
C GLN A 204 4.48 2.41 -2.29
N VAL A 205 4.87 2.61 -1.03
CA VAL A 205 4.25 1.95 0.14
C VAL A 205 2.79 2.38 0.29
N LYS A 206 2.51 3.68 0.13
CA LYS A 206 1.16 4.25 0.24
C LYS A 206 0.20 3.76 -0.85
N ASN A 207 0.69 3.46 -2.06
CA ASN A 207 -0.12 2.97 -3.16
C ASN A 207 -0.40 1.45 -3.09
N ALA A 208 0.11 0.73 -2.09
CA ALA A 208 -0.09 -0.71 -1.99
C ALA A 208 -1.57 -1.15 -1.84
N VAL A 209 -2.48 -0.20 -1.58
CA VAL A 209 -3.94 -0.44 -1.49
C VAL A 209 -4.72 -0.08 -2.74
N ILE A 210 -4.10 0.52 -3.74
CA ILE A 210 -4.76 1.01 -4.96
C ILE A 210 -4.20 0.35 -6.21
N VAL A 211 -4.91 0.52 -7.33
CA VAL A 211 -4.56 -0.09 -8.61
C VAL A 211 -3.22 0.40 -9.18
N PRO A 212 -2.96 1.71 -9.32
CA PRO A 212 -1.71 2.18 -9.87
C PRO A 212 -0.58 2.17 -8.84
N VAL A 213 0.58 1.65 -9.22
CA VAL A 213 1.79 1.73 -8.39
C VAL A 213 2.30 3.17 -8.26
N GLY A 214 3.29 3.37 -7.39
CA GLY A 214 3.84 4.70 -7.11
C GLY A 214 4.44 5.40 -8.35
N ALA A 215 4.05 6.65 -8.55
CA ALA A 215 4.76 7.62 -9.37
C ALA A 215 4.87 8.96 -8.64
N LYS A 216 5.76 9.83 -9.13
CA LYS A 216 5.86 11.22 -8.69
C LYS A 216 6.51 12.06 -9.77
N GLY A 217 6.00 13.27 -9.97
CA GLY A 217 6.68 14.25 -10.79
C GLY A 217 7.01 15.51 -10.02
N GLY A 218 7.92 16.29 -10.56
CA GLY A 218 8.14 17.65 -10.13
C GLY A 218 8.80 18.50 -11.19
N PHE A 219 8.56 19.79 -11.12
CA PHE A 219 9.07 20.77 -12.06
C PHE A 219 9.60 22.01 -11.34
N VAL A 220 10.51 22.70 -12.02
CA VAL A 220 11.20 23.90 -11.58
C VAL A 220 11.06 24.96 -12.68
N PRO A 221 10.25 26.00 -12.48
CA PRO A 221 10.22 27.16 -13.35
C PRO A 221 11.55 27.92 -13.27
N ARG A 222 12.18 28.19 -14.42
CA ARG A 222 13.52 28.82 -14.51
C ARG A 222 13.48 30.32 -14.76
N GLN A 223 12.32 30.87 -15.10
CA GLN A 223 12.13 32.29 -15.45
C GLN A 223 11.18 33.00 -14.49
N LEU A 224 11.20 32.62 -13.21
CA LEU A 224 10.33 33.23 -12.21
C LEU A 224 10.66 34.72 -12.02
N PRO A 225 9.66 35.62 -12.04
CA PRO A 225 9.84 37.02 -11.72
C PRO A 225 10.17 37.21 -10.23
N SER A 226 10.33 38.45 -9.74
CA SER A 226 10.52 38.68 -8.30
C SER A 226 9.34 38.12 -7.48
N PRO A 227 9.58 37.42 -6.34
CA PRO A 227 8.53 36.95 -5.43
C PRO A 227 7.62 38.06 -4.91
N SER A 228 8.08 39.32 -4.94
CA SER A 228 7.27 40.49 -4.57
C SER A 228 6.09 40.74 -5.52
N ASN A 229 6.14 40.23 -6.76
CA ASN A 229 5.03 40.26 -7.71
C ASN A 229 4.35 38.89 -7.75
N ARG A 230 3.48 38.64 -6.77
CA ARG A 230 2.83 37.34 -6.55
C ARG A 230 2.02 36.86 -7.75
N ASP A 231 1.30 37.74 -8.43
CA ASP A 231 0.45 37.37 -9.56
C ASP A 231 1.29 36.91 -10.76
N ALA A 232 2.35 37.66 -11.10
CA ALA A 232 3.27 37.26 -12.16
C ALA A 232 4.04 35.97 -11.81
N TRP A 233 4.42 35.80 -10.53
CA TRP A 233 5.07 34.59 -10.03
C TRP A 233 4.18 33.35 -10.22
N LEU A 234 2.92 33.44 -9.80
CA LEU A 234 1.94 32.36 -9.95
C LEU A 234 1.63 32.07 -11.42
N ALA A 235 1.49 33.12 -12.25
CA ALA A 235 1.25 32.98 -13.68
C ALA A 235 2.40 32.22 -14.38
N GLU A 236 3.65 32.54 -14.05
CA GLU A 236 4.81 31.84 -14.61
C GLU A 236 4.89 30.39 -14.13
N GLY A 237 4.64 30.15 -12.84
CA GLY A 237 4.56 28.78 -12.31
C GLY A 237 3.49 27.94 -13.02
N LEU A 238 2.31 28.50 -13.25
CA LEU A 238 1.23 27.86 -14.00
C LEU A 238 1.63 27.61 -15.46
N ALA A 239 2.27 28.57 -16.12
CA ALA A 239 2.73 28.40 -17.49
C ALA A 239 3.80 27.30 -17.62
N SER A 240 4.76 27.25 -16.68
CA SER A 240 5.75 26.18 -16.59
C SER A 240 5.11 24.81 -16.32
N TYR A 241 4.08 24.75 -15.48
CA TYR A 241 3.30 23.53 -15.25
C TYR A 241 2.62 23.03 -16.52
N LYS A 242 1.97 23.93 -17.28
CA LYS A 242 1.34 23.57 -18.56
C LYS A 242 2.36 22.97 -19.53
N ILE A 243 3.52 23.60 -19.66
CA ILE A 243 4.61 23.10 -20.50
C ILE A 243 5.05 21.70 -20.05
N PHE A 244 5.27 21.52 -18.75
CA PHE A 244 5.70 20.24 -18.20
C PHE A 244 4.69 19.12 -18.48
N VAL A 245 3.41 19.34 -18.21
CA VAL A 245 2.36 18.33 -18.45
C VAL A 245 2.20 17.99 -19.93
N SER A 246 2.18 18.99 -20.82
CA SER A 246 2.13 18.75 -22.27
C SER A 246 3.36 17.97 -22.74
N ALA A 247 4.55 18.28 -22.22
CA ALA A 247 5.79 17.60 -22.58
C ALA A 247 5.86 16.13 -22.10
N LEU A 248 5.11 15.76 -21.05
CA LEU A 248 4.91 14.37 -20.67
C LEU A 248 4.01 13.66 -21.68
N LEU A 249 2.86 14.26 -22.02
CA LEU A 249 1.88 13.71 -22.96
C LEU A 249 2.46 13.57 -24.38
N ASP A 250 3.35 14.47 -24.80
CA ASP A 250 4.03 14.43 -26.10
C ASP A 250 4.71 13.07 -26.37
N ILE A 251 5.11 12.31 -25.34
CA ILE A 251 5.78 11.00 -25.49
C ILE A 251 5.01 9.82 -24.88
N THR A 252 3.77 10.05 -24.43
CA THR A 252 2.86 9.03 -23.88
C THR A 252 1.95 8.51 -24.98
N ASP A 253 1.76 7.19 -25.06
CA ASP A 253 0.83 6.65 -26.07
C ASP A 253 -0.61 7.09 -25.77
N ASN A 254 -1.46 7.14 -26.79
CA ASN A 254 -2.88 7.43 -26.67
C ASN A 254 -3.71 6.19 -27.06
N LEU A 255 -5.04 6.27 -26.92
CA LEU A 255 -5.97 5.22 -27.33
C LEU A 255 -7.08 5.76 -28.21
N ASP A 256 -7.41 4.96 -29.23
CA ASP A 256 -8.61 5.10 -30.03
C ASP A 256 -9.40 3.79 -29.95
N GLY A 257 -10.39 3.78 -29.05
CA GLY A 257 -11.03 2.54 -28.60
C GLY A 257 -10.04 1.61 -27.90
N GLU A 258 -9.83 0.41 -28.44
CA GLU A 258 -8.84 -0.54 -27.93
C GLU A 258 -7.46 -0.40 -28.59
N ARG A 259 -7.36 0.38 -29.69
CA ARG A 259 -6.13 0.52 -30.47
C ARG A 259 -5.16 1.50 -29.81
N ILE A 260 -3.91 1.08 -29.66
CA ILE A 260 -2.81 1.95 -29.23
C ILE A 260 -2.43 2.91 -30.36
N VAL A 261 -2.34 4.20 -30.03
CA VAL A 261 -1.90 5.26 -30.93
C VAL A 261 -0.58 5.81 -30.38
N ALA A 262 0.53 5.52 -31.08
CA ALA A 262 1.83 6.06 -30.70
C ALA A 262 1.88 7.59 -30.92
N PRO A 263 2.66 8.34 -30.12
CA PRO A 263 2.85 9.76 -30.35
C PRO A 263 3.44 10.04 -31.74
N GLU A 264 3.05 11.17 -32.30
CA GLU A 264 3.51 11.59 -33.61
C GLU A 264 5.05 11.71 -33.64
N ASN A 265 5.66 11.32 -34.76
CA ASN A 265 7.11 11.42 -35.00
C ASN A 265 8.01 10.92 -33.84
N THR A 266 7.57 9.89 -33.12
CA THR A 266 8.28 9.33 -31.95
C THR A 266 8.64 7.88 -32.18
N LEU A 267 9.93 7.55 -32.32
CA LEU A 267 10.36 6.15 -32.32
C LEU A 267 10.31 5.60 -30.88
N ARG A 268 9.71 4.42 -30.70
CA ARG A 268 9.54 3.76 -29.40
C ARG A 268 10.50 2.57 -29.31
N HIS A 269 11.37 2.57 -28.31
CA HIS A 269 12.26 1.43 -27.98
C HIS A 269 11.74 0.60 -26.81
N ASP A 270 10.59 0.98 -26.24
CA ASP A 270 9.85 0.27 -25.22
C ASP A 270 8.48 -0.19 -25.75
N GLY A 271 7.77 -0.98 -24.95
CA GLY A 271 6.40 -1.43 -25.28
C GLY A 271 5.35 -0.33 -25.13
N ASP A 272 4.08 -0.69 -25.31
CA ASP A 272 2.96 0.23 -25.19
C ASP A 272 2.84 0.84 -23.79
N ASP A 273 2.50 2.12 -23.77
CA ASP A 273 2.54 2.98 -22.61
C ASP A 273 1.47 4.10 -22.64
N PRO A 274 0.18 3.73 -22.65
CA PRO A 274 -0.90 4.73 -22.76
C PRO A 274 -1.35 5.30 -21.41
N TYR A 275 -0.87 4.77 -20.29
CA TYR A 275 -1.39 5.14 -18.96
C TYR A 275 -0.46 6.13 -18.26
N LEU A 276 -0.95 7.36 -18.06
CA LEU A 276 -0.29 8.41 -17.28
C LEU A 276 -1.36 9.16 -16.48
N VAL A 277 -1.44 8.93 -15.17
CA VAL A 277 -2.35 9.66 -14.27
C VAL A 277 -1.56 10.52 -13.30
N VAL A 278 -1.93 11.79 -13.21
CA VAL A 278 -1.30 12.78 -12.35
C VAL A 278 -2.23 13.20 -11.21
N ALA A 279 -1.66 13.84 -10.20
CA ALA A 279 -2.41 14.43 -9.10
C ALA A 279 -1.77 15.74 -8.66
N ALA A 280 -2.51 16.53 -7.88
CA ALA A 280 -1.96 17.71 -7.25
C ALA A 280 -0.98 17.35 -6.11
N ASP A 281 -0.02 18.24 -5.87
CA ASP A 281 0.92 18.23 -4.73
C ASP A 281 1.17 19.68 -4.27
N LYS A 282 2.18 19.89 -3.42
CA LYS A 282 2.65 21.20 -2.99
C LYS A 282 2.93 22.09 -4.22
N GLY A 283 2.29 23.26 -4.21
CA GLY A 283 2.40 24.27 -5.26
C GLY A 283 1.51 24.04 -6.49
N THR A 284 0.76 22.93 -6.55
CA THR A 284 -0.13 22.60 -7.68
C THR A 284 -1.56 22.22 -7.24
N ALA A 285 -1.94 22.52 -5.99
CA ALA A 285 -3.23 22.16 -5.39
C ALA A 285 -4.46 22.50 -6.28
N THR A 286 -4.42 23.61 -7.02
CA THR A 286 -5.52 24.06 -7.89
C THR A 286 -5.32 23.72 -9.37
N PHE A 287 -4.33 22.89 -9.72
CA PHE A 287 -3.93 22.66 -11.11
C PHE A 287 -4.48 21.36 -11.73
N SER A 288 -5.26 20.56 -10.99
CA SER A 288 -5.87 19.34 -11.54
C SER A 288 -6.78 19.63 -12.74
N ASP A 289 -7.61 20.68 -12.67
CA ASP A 289 -8.46 21.09 -13.79
C ASP A 289 -7.66 21.54 -15.00
N VAL A 290 -6.50 22.17 -14.77
CA VAL A 290 -5.58 22.57 -15.84
C VAL A 290 -4.97 21.34 -16.51
N ALA A 291 -4.57 20.32 -15.75
CA ALA A 291 -4.06 19.07 -16.31
C ALA A 291 -5.14 18.32 -17.12
N ASN A 292 -6.38 18.28 -16.62
CA ASN A 292 -7.50 17.68 -17.35
C ASN A 292 -7.82 18.44 -18.65
N ALA A 293 -7.78 19.79 -18.62
CA ALA A 293 -7.93 20.59 -19.84
C ALA A 293 -6.84 20.29 -20.87
N ILE A 294 -5.57 20.17 -20.44
CA ILE A 294 -4.45 19.80 -21.33
C ILE A 294 -4.66 18.40 -21.93
N SER A 295 -5.08 17.42 -21.11
CA SER A 295 -5.40 16.06 -21.58
C SER A 295 -6.48 16.08 -22.66
N LEU A 296 -7.55 16.86 -22.48
CA LEU A 296 -8.62 17.04 -23.46
C LEU A 296 -8.12 17.74 -24.74
N GLU A 297 -7.29 18.78 -24.62
CA GLU A 297 -6.67 19.46 -25.76
C GLU A 297 -5.76 18.53 -26.59
N HIS A 298 -5.08 17.58 -25.94
CA HIS A 298 -4.28 16.55 -26.61
C HIS A 298 -5.12 15.39 -27.17
N GLY A 299 -6.45 15.40 -26.95
CA GLY A 299 -7.33 14.28 -27.30
C GLY A 299 -6.95 12.99 -26.58
N HIS A 300 -6.31 13.08 -25.41
CA HIS A 300 -5.84 11.92 -24.66
C HIS A 300 -7.02 11.16 -24.05
N TRP A 301 -7.01 9.82 -24.16
CA TRP A 301 -8.14 8.96 -23.84
C TRP A 301 -8.62 9.02 -22.39
N LEU A 302 -7.73 9.40 -21.46
CA LEU A 302 -8.12 9.59 -20.06
C LEU A 302 -9.02 10.82 -19.89
N GLY A 303 -9.00 11.79 -20.81
CA GLY A 303 -9.82 13.00 -20.71
C GLY A 303 -9.66 13.67 -19.35
N ASP A 304 -10.77 13.81 -18.62
CA ASP A 304 -10.83 14.39 -17.28
C ASP A 304 -10.58 13.40 -16.11
N ALA A 305 -10.21 12.17 -16.44
CA ALA A 305 -9.62 11.18 -15.53
C ALA A 305 -8.09 11.26 -15.48
N PHE A 306 -7.47 12.11 -16.31
CA PHE A 306 -6.01 12.28 -16.34
C PHE A 306 -5.45 12.81 -15.02
N ALA A 307 -6.17 13.74 -14.38
CA ALA A 307 -5.85 14.28 -13.07
C ALA A 307 -7.00 14.08 -12.08
N SER A 308 -6.67 13.53 -10.91
CA SER A 308 -7.60 13.36 -9.79
C SER A 308 -7.74 14.63 -8.94
N GLY A 309 -8.89 14.79 -8.27
CA GLY A 309 -9.14 15.89 -7.32
C GLY A 309 -9.38 17.26 -7.97
N GLY A 310 -9.84 17.28 -9.22
CA GLY A 310 -10.36 18.49 -9.89
C GLY A 310 -11.79 18.84 -9.47
N SER A 311 -12.34 19.91 -10.04
CA SER A 311 -13.71 20.38 -9.77
C SER A 311 -14.80 19.38 -10.15
N ALA A 312 -14.53 18.48 -11.09
CA ALA A 312 -15.40 17.37 -11.50
C ALA A 312 -15.10 16.05 -10.73
N GLY A 313 -14.39 16.11 -9.60
CA GLY A 313 -13.99 14.96 -8.77
C GLY A 313 -14.59 14.98 -7.36
N TYR A 314 -14.08 14.11 -6.50
CA TYR A 314 -14.46 14.13 -5.07
C TYR A 314 -13.63 15.17 -4.32
N ASP A 315 -14.30 16.12 -3.68
CA ASP A 315 -13.62 17.09 -2.81
C ASP A 315 -13.21 16.41 -1.48
N HIS A 316 -11.92 16.12 -1.34
CA HIS A 316 -11.38 15.41 -0.18
C HIS A 316 -11.59 16.18 1.13
N LYS A 317 -11.57 17.54 1.09
CA LYS A 317 -11.75 18.37 2.27
C LYS A 317 -13.21 18.38 2.71
N LYS A 318 -14.14 18.53 1.76
CA LYS A 318 -15.58 18.45 2.03
C LYS A 318 -15.98 17.06 2.51
N MET A 319 -15.38 16.02 1.95
CA MET A 319 -15.62 14.62 2.34
C MET A 319 -14.91 14.25 3.67
N GLY A 320 -13.89 15.02 4.05
CA GLY A 320 -13.02 14.79 5.21
C GLY A 320 -12.26 13.47 5.14
N ILE A 321 -12.08 12.90 3.94
CA ILE A 321 -11.81 11.46 3.78
C ILE A 321 -10.44 11.06 4.30
N THR A 322 -9.43 11.90 4.13
CA THR A 322 -8.08 11.68 4.65
C THR A 322 -8.07 11.65 6.18
N ALA A 323 -8.74 12.62 6.81
CA ALA A 323 -8.84 12.67 8.27
C ALA A 323 -9.67 11.50 8.82
N ARG A 324 -10.79 11.16 8.18
CA ARG A 324 -11.62 10.00 8.54
C ARG A 324 -10.86 8.70 8.44
N GLY A 325 -10.05 8.50 7.39
CA GLY A 325 -9.19 7.33 7.24
C GLY A 325 -8.18 7.17 8.37
N ALA A 326 -7.49 8.26 8.72
CA ALA A 326 -6.54 8.25 9.84
C ALA A 326 -7.27 8.08 11.19
N TRP A 327 -8.50 8.58 11.31
CA TRP A 327 -9.33 8.38 12.49
C TRP A 327 -9.75 6.92 12.69
N GLU A 328 -9.94 6.13 11.62
CA GLU A 328 -10.18 4.68 11.76
C GLU A 328 -9.00 3.97 12.46
N ALA A 329 -7.76 4.38 12.16
CA ALA A 329 -6.57 3.87 12.84
C ALA A 329 -6.52 4.30 14.31
N VAL A 330 -6.81 5.58 14.58
CA VAL A 330 -6.89 6.12 15.94
C VAL A 330 -7.95 5.36 16.77
N LYS A 331 -9.17 5.20 16.24
CA LYS A 331 -10.24 4.43 16.90
C LYS A 331 -9.80 3.02 17.24
N ARG A 332 -9.10 2.34 16.34
CA ARG A 332 -8.58 1.00 16.62
C ARG A 332 -7.58 0.98 17.78
N HIS A 333 -6.61 1.88 17.80
CA HIS A 333 -5.63 1.96 18.88
C HIS A 333 -6.28 2.19 20.25
N PHE A 334 -7.30 3.05 20.32
CA PHE A 334 -8.04 3.29 21.56
C PHE A 334 -8.98 2.14 21.94
N ARG A 335 -9.63 1.51 20.96
CA ARG A 335 -10.48 0.34 21.18
C ARG A 335 -9.70 -0.84 21.76
N GLU A 336 -8.45 -1.04 21.33
CA GLU A 336 -7.52 -2.03 21.89
C GLU A 336 -7.00 -1.67 23.29
N MET A 337 -7.42 -0.53 23.84
CA MET A 337 -7.21 -0.13 25.23
C MET A 337 -8.55 0.01 25.99
N ASP A 338 -9.64 -0.49 25.41
CA ASP A 338 -11.00 -0.38 25.96
C ASP A 338 -11.48 1.07 26.17
N VAL A 339 -11.06 1.98 25.29
CA VAL A 339 -11.49 3.39 25.29
C VAL A 339 -12.29 3.70 24.03
N ASP A 340 -13.56 4.06 24.20
CA ASP A 340 -14.40 4.58 23.12
C ASP A 340 -14.27 6.10 23.02
N ILE A 341 -13.42 6.56 22.09
CA ILE A 341 -13.16 7.98 21.88
C ILE A 341 -14.30 8.75 21.23
N ASP A 342 -15.39 8.11 20.82
CA ASP A 342 -16.57 8.83 20.33
C ASP A 342 -17.42 9.37 21.50
N HIS A 343 -17.31 8.76 22.69
CA HIS A 343 -18.12 9.07 23.87
C HIS A 343 -17.32 9.42 25.13
N VAL A 344 -16.10 8.88 25.30
CA VAL A 344 -15.26 9.08 26.48
C VAL A 344 -14.29 10.23 26.24
N PRO A 345 -14.30 11.30 27.07
CA PRO A 345 -13.39 12.43 26.88
C PRO A 345 -11.91 12.05 26.97
N PHE A 346 -11.10 12.56 26.03
CA PHE A 346 -9.68 12.26 25.91
C PHE A 346 -8.89 13.52 25.50
N THR A 347 -7.65 13.63 25.96
CA THR A 347 -6.77 14.79 25.71
C THR A 347 -6.02 14.68 24.39
N VAL A 348 -5.96 15.79 23.66
CA VAL A 348 -5.31 15.87 22.35
C VAL A 348 -4.35 17.04 22.31
N ALA A 349 -3.12 16.78 21.87
CA ALA A 349 -2.23 17.79 21.32
C ALA A 349 -2.11 17.58 19.80
N GLY A 350 -1.86 18.63 19.03
CA GLY A 350 -1.70 18.42 17.59
C GLY A 350 -0.96 19.50 16.82
N VAL A 351 -0.60 19.16 15.59
CA VAL A 351 0.08 20.05 14.65
C VAL A 351 -0.87 20.40 13.52
N GLY A 352 -1.23 21.68 13.40
CA GLY A 352 -2.16 22.21 12.41
C GLY A 352 -3.09 23.29 12.99
N ASP A 353 -4.07 23.69 12.18
CA ASP A 353 -5.14 24.61 12.58
C ASP A 353 -6.49 24.20 11.98
N MET A 354 -7.57 24.83 12.44
CA MET A 354 -8.93 24.54 11.98
C MET A 354 -9.20 24.91 10.51
N SER A 355 -8.31 25.65 9.82
CA SER A 355 -8.46 25.91 8.39
C SER A 355 -7.94 24.76 7.52
N GLY A 356 -7.03 23.96 8.07
CA GLY A 356 -6.43 22.80 7.43
C GLY A 356 -7.43 21.68 7.16
N ASP A 357 -7.30 21.02 6.01
CA ASP A 357 -8.15 19.86 5.63
C ASP A 357 -8.08 18.76 6.69
N VAL A 358 -6.89 18.21 6.94
CA VAL A 358 -6.72 17.06 7.83
C VAL A 358 -6.92 17.43 9.29
N PHE A 359 -6.29 18.52 9.75
CA PHE A 359 -6.42 18.95 11.15
C PHE A 359 -7.84 19.35 11.49
N GLY A 360 -8.45 20.22 10.67
CA GLY A 360 -9.79 20.72 10.88
C GLY A 360 -10.83 19.61 10.86
N ASN A 361 -10.83 18.75 9.84
CA ASN A 361 -11.75 17.60 9.81
C ASN A 361 -11.51 16.66 10.99
N GLY A 362 -10.27 16.29 11.29
CA GLY A 362 -9.93 15.36 12.37
C GLY A 362 -10.42 15.83 13.74
N MET A 363 -10.26 17.13 14.03
CA MET A 363 -10.73 17.72 15.29
C MET A 363 -12.26 17.83 15.39
N LEU A 364 -13.01 17.56 14.31
CA LEU A 364 -14.48 17.55 14.32
C LEU A 364 -15.08 16.13 14.38
N LEU A 365 -14.26 15.08 14.30
CA LEU A 365 -14.76 13.69 14.22
C LEU A 365 -15.28 13.14 15.54
N SER A 366 -14.86 13.70 16.68
CA SER A 366 -15.35 13.28 18.00
C SER A 366 -15.75 14.47 18.87
N SER A 367 -16.94 14.34 19.45
CA SER A 367 -17.48 15.27 20.45
C SER A 367 -16.80 15.17 21.82
N ALA A 368 -16.01 14.12 22.04
CA ALA A 368 -15.29 13.87 23.29
C ALA A 368 -13.87 14.47 23.30
N THR A 369 -13.44 15.08 22.19
CA THR A 369 -12.08 15.63 22.03
C THR A 369 -11.83 16.81 22.98
N LYS A 370 -10.83 16.68 23.86
CA LYS A 370 -10.24 17.79 24.63
C LYS A 370 -8.95 18.27 23.95
N LEU A 371 -9.04 19.23 23.04
CA LEU A 371 -7.88 19.82 22.38
C LEU A 371 -7.14 20.77 23.33
N VAL A 372 -6.07 20.29 23.97
CA VAL A 372 -5.38 21.05 25.02
C VAL A 372 -4.25 21.94 24.50
N ALA A 373 -3.68 21.57 23.35
CA ALA A 373 -2.65 22.35 22.69
C ALA A 373 -2.62 22.09 21.18
N ALA A 374 -2.33 23.12 20.39
CA ALA A 374 -2.03 22.96 18.97
C ALA A 374 -1.09 24.05 18.48
N PHE A 375 -0.42 23.83 17.35
CA PHE A 375 0.33 24.89 16.67
C PHE A 375 0.34 24.70 15.16
N ASP A 376 0.39 25.80 14.42
CA ASP A 376 0.62 25.83 12.97
C ASP A 376 1.88 26.64 12.66
N HIS A 377 2.06 27.08 11.41
CA HIS A 377 3.17 27.94 11.02
C HIS A 377 3.11 29.38 11.60
N ARG A 378 1.99 29.80 12.19
CA ARG A 378 1.74 31.19 12.63
C ARG A 378 1.58 31.31 14.14
N ASP A 379 0.81 30.41 14.72
CA ASP A 379 0.22 30.54 16.05
C ASP A 379 0.40 29.27 16.88
N ILE A 380 0.30 29.46 18.19
CA ILE A 380 0.29 28.44 19.23
C ILE A 380 -1.02 28.61 20.02
N PHE A 381 -1.84 27.58 20.02
CA PHE A 381 -3.10 27.48 20.75
C PHE A 381 -2.90 26.65 22.02
N LEU A 382 -3.35 27.18 23.16
CA LEU A 382 -3.27 26.51 24.46
C LEU A 382 -4.61 26.65 25.19
N ASP A 383 -5.21 25.52 25.57
CA ASP A 383 -6.45 25.46 26.33
C ASP A 383 -6.34 24.37 27.40
N PRO A 384 -6.00 24.70 28.66
CA PRO A 384 -5.65 23.69 29.66
C PRO A 384 -6.75 22.69 30.06
N ASP A 385 -8.02 23.09 30.00
CA ASP A 385 -9.18 22.25 30.35
C ASP A 385 -10.41 22.62 29.51
N PRO A 386 -10.44 22.25 28.21
CA PRO A 386 -11.49 22.64 27.29
C PRO A 386 -12.82 21.94 27.63
N ASP A 387 -13.92 22.71 27.57
CA ASP A 387 -15.29 22.18 27.57
C ASP A 387 -15.61 21.59 26.19
N THR A 388 -15.75 20.27 26.10
CA THR A 388 -15.80 19.57 24.80
C THR A 388 -16.97 20.01 23.93
N ALA A 389 -18.13 20.31 24.53
CA ALA A 389 -19.32 20.73 23.79
C ALA A 389 -19.16 22.16 23.24
N LYS A 390 -18.73 23.11 24.08
CA LYS A 390 -18.54 24.50 23.66
C LYS A 390 -17.42 24.64 22.64
N THR A 391 -16.30 23.97 22.89
CA THR A 391 -15.12 24.04 22.02
C THR A 391 -15.30 23.27 20.73
N LEU A 392 -16.16 22.23 20.66
CA LEU A 392 -16.56 21.62 19.39
C LEU A 392 -17.33 22.61 18.51
N ALA A 393 -18.33 23.30 19.07
CA ALA A 393 -19.10 24.30 18.34
C ALA A 393 -18.20 25.42 17.80
N GLU A 394 -17.23 25.87 18.60
CA GLU A 394 -16.27 26.90 18.19
C GLU A 394 -15.30 26.41 17.12
N ARG A 395 -14.77 25.18 17.25
CA ARG A 395 -13.94 24.56 16.21
C ARG A 395 -14.71 24.43 14.89
N ALA A 396 -15.99 24.04 14.94
CA ALA A 396 -16.84 23.95 13.76
C ALA A 396 -17.07 25.32 13.11
N ARG A 397 -17.29 26.37 13.91
CA ARG A 397 -17.38 27.76 13.42
C ARG A 397 -16.10 28.18 12.71
N LEU A 398 -14.94 27.95 13.31
CA LEU A 398 -13.64 28.30 12.72
C LEU A 398 -13.34 27.55 11.42
N PHE A 399 -13.72 26.26 11.34
CA PHE A 399 -13.57 25.45 10.15
C PHE A 399 -14.44 25.95 8.98
N ALA A 400 -15.63 26.48 9.27
CA ALA A 400 -16.56 26.99 8.28
C ALA A 400 -16.21 28.39 7.73
N LEU A 401 -15.27 29.10 8.34
CA LEU A 401 -14.84 30.41 7.85
C LEU A 401 -14.08 30.26 6.51
N PRO A 402 -14.26 31.18 5.55
CA PRO A 402 -13.53 31.15 4.27
C PRO A 402 -12.00 31.22 4.44
N ARG A 403 -11.55 31.93 5.49
CA ARG A 403 -10.16 31.96 5.97
C ARG A 403 -10.19 32.04 7.49
N SER A 404 -9.38 31.24 8.16
CA SER A 404 -9.25 31.27 9.60
C SER A 404 -7.82 30.98 10.06
N SER A 405 -7.58 31.30 11.31
CA SER A 405 -6.36 31.07 12.09
C SER A 405 -6.76 30.81 13.54
N TRP A 406 -5.80 30.40 14.36
CA TRP A 406 -6.06 30.30 15.81
C TRP A 406 -6.41 31.67 16.41
N GLN A 407 -5.98 32.79 15.82
CA GLN A 407 -6.32 34.13 16.31
C GLN A 407 -7.82 34.46 16.20
N ASP A 408 -8.55 33.76 15.33
CA ASP A 408 -9.99 33.94 15.15
C ASP A 408 -10.82 33.19 16.21
N TYR A 409 -10.18 32.37 17.06
CA TYR A 409 -10.81 31.60 18.12
C TYR A 409 -11.39 32.53 19.20
N ASP A 410 -12.63 32.30 19.61
CA ASP A 410 -13.26 33.06 20.68
C ASP A 410 -12.55 32.79 22.01
N ARG A 411 -11.74 33.77 22.42
CA ARG A 411 -10.92 33.70 23.64
C ARG A 411 -11.75 33.58 24.91
N ALA A 412 -13.05 33.93 24.89
CA ALA A 412 -13.94 33.74 26.03
C ALA A 412 -14.28 32.25 26.28
N LEU A 413 -14.09 31.39 25.29
CA LEU A 413 -14.32 29.95 25.39
C LEU A 413 -13.07 29.17 25.81
N ILE A 414 -11.89 29.79 25.75
CA ILE A 414 -10.63 29.18 26.21
C ILE A 414 -10.66 29.10 27.74
N SER A 415 -10.30 27.95 28.29
CA SER A 415 -10.27 27.74 29.74
C SER A 415 -9.24 28.63 30.43
N LYS A 416 -9.38 28.73 31.76
CA LYS A 416 -8.55 29.61 32.59
C LYS A 416 -7.06 29.34 32.37
N GLY A 417 -6.33 30.42 32.07
CA GLY A 417 -4.88 30.38 31.89
C GLY A 417 -4.41 30.01 30.48
N GLY A 418 -5.33 29.61 29.58
CA GLY A 418 -5.03 29.37 28.17
C GLY A 418 -4.93 30.65 27.33
N GLY A 419 -4.67 30.48 26.05
CA GLY A 419 -4.66 31.57 25.08
C GLY A 419 -4.09 31.18 23.72
N VAL A 420 -4.12 32.15 22.80
CA VAL A 420 -3.50 32.04 21.47
C VAL A 420 -2.36 33.05 21.35
N PHE A 421 -1.20 32.55 20.96
CA PHE A 421 0.07 33.27 20.92
C PHE A 421 0.72 33.15 19.54
N SER A 422 1.41 34.20 19.09
CA SER A 422 2.18 34.14 17.84
C SER A 422 3.49 33.37 18.01
N ARG A 423 3.86 32.55 17.03
CA ARG A 423 5.19 31.91 16.95
C ARG A 423 6.34 32.89 16.83
N ASN A 424 6.07 34.13 16.41
CA ASN A 424 7.07 35.20 16.31
C ASN A 424 7.21 36.02 17.60
N ALA A 425 6.46 35.68 18.66
CA ALA A 425 6.60 36.35 19.95
C ALA A 425 7.99 36.10 20.53
N LYS A 426 8.55 37.09 21.26
CA LYS A 426 9.83 36.91 21.94
C LYS A 426 9.75 35.86 23.04
N TYR A 427 8.66 35.89 23.81
CA TYR A 427 8.34 34.93 24.88
C TYR A 427 6.82 34.77 25.01
N ILE A 428 6.39 33.61 25.49
CA ILE A 428 5.01 33.30 25.86
C ILE A 428 4.92 33.24 27.39
N PRO A 429 4.05 34.04 28.04
CA PRO A 429 3.78 33.89 29.47
C PRO A 429 3.01 32.57 29.71
N LEU A 430 3.43 31.81 30.72
CA LEU A 430 2.87 30.50 31.04
C LEU A 430 2.14 30.54 32.39
N SER A 431 0.83 30.36 32.34
CA SER A 431 -0.01 30.23 33.53
C SER A 431 0.30 28.95 34.31
N PRO A 432 -0.03 28.86 35.62
CA PRO A 432 0.05 27.59 36.36
C PRO A 432 -0.69 26.43 35.68
N GLU A 433 -1.83 26.69 35.04
CA GLU A 433 -2.65 25.72 34.32
C GLU A 433 -1.92 25.19 33.07
N VAL A 434 -1.40 26.07 32.21
CA VAL A 434 -0.62 25.69 31.01
C VAL A 434 0.67 24.96 31.38
N ARG A 435 1.39 25.43 32.41
CA ARG A 435 2.61 24.79 32.91
C ARG A 435 2.39 23.32 33.30
N ARG A 436 1.23 23.00 33.87
CA ARG A 436 0.86 21.63 34.22
C ARG A 436 0.63 20.74 33.00
N VAL A 437 -0.03 21.28 31.97
CA VAL A 437 -0.30 20.55 30.72
C VAL A 437 0.98 20.29 29.92
N LEU A 438 1.88 21.29 29.87
CA LEU A 438 3.12 21.21 29.11
C LEU A 438 4.32 20.65 29.91
N ASP A 439 4.15 20.36 31.20
CA ASP A 439 5.21 19.92 32.12
C ASP A 439 6.41 20.90 32.17
N LEU A 440 6.11 22.20 32.24
CA LEU A 440 7.10 23.29 32.28
C LEU A 440 7.13 23.98 33.65
N SER A 441 8.32 24.25 34.18
CA SER A 441 8.49 24.92 35.48
C SER A 441 8.50 26.45 35.38
N MET A 442 9.04 26.98 34.28
CA MET A 442 9.20 28.42 34.02
C MET A 442 7.87 29.14 33.77
N ASP A 443 7.75 30.37 34.26
CA ASP A 443 6.58 31.25 34.13
C ASP A 443 6.49 31.97 32.76
N ARG A 444 7.53 31.85 31.93
CA ARG A 444 7.57 32.26 30.54
C ARG A 444 8.56 31.40 29.76
N ALA A 445 8.29 31.13 28.48
CA ALA A 445 9.19 30.36 27.61
C ALA A 445 9.29 30.93 26.20
N SER A 446 10.32 30.56 25.45
CA SER A 446 10.36 30.91 24.03
C SER A 446 9.28 30.12 23.26
N PRO A 447 8.81 30.59 22.09
CA PRO A 447 7.91 29.80 21.27
C PRO A 447 8.47 28.40 20.96
N GLN A 448 9.76 28.28 20.65
CA GLN A 448 10.38 26.99 20.34
C GLN A 448 10.29 26.02 21.53
N ASP A 449 10.58 26.48 22.75
CA ASP A 449 10.44 25.66 23.95
C ASP A 449 8.99 25.18 24.16
N VAL A 450 8.00 26.05 23.89
CA VAL A 450 6.58 25.70 23.98
C VAL A 450 6.20 24.66 22.92
N LEU A 451 6.64 24.82 21.67
CA LEU A 451 6.38 23.82 20.61
C LEU A 451 6.98 22.45 20.96
N THR A 452 8.23 22.43 21.42
CA THR A 452 8.88 21.21 21.90
C THR A 452 8.12 20.59 23.08
N ALA A 453 7.64 21.40 24.03
CA ALA A 453 6.86 20.92 25.16
C ALA A 453 5.49 20.36 24.73
N ILE A 454 4.83 20.96 23.72
CA ILE A 454 3.59 20.42 23.14
C ILE A 454 3.83 19.03 22.54
N LEU A 455 4.93 18.84 21.78
CA LEU A 455 5.27 17.54 21.21
C LEU A 455 5.60 16.48 22.29
N LYS A 456 6.12 16.90 23.45
CA LYS A 456 6.43 16.01 24.59
C LYS A 456 5.29 15.87 25.59
N ALA A 457 4.15 16.54 25.38
CA ALA A 457 3.06 16.61 26.35
C ALA A 457 2.49 15.22 26.68
N LYS A 458 2.07 15.04 27.93
CA LYS A 458 1.38 13.82 28.41
C LYS A 458 -0.10 13.91 28.02
N VAL A 459 -0.41 13.48 26.80
CA VAL A 459 -1.77 13.48 26.23
C VAL A 459 -2.19 12.09 25.77
N ASP A 460 -3.49 11.87 25.58
CA ASP A 460 -3.97 10.59 25.06
C ASP A 460 -3.64 10.45 23.57
N LEU A 461 -3.83 11.50 22.78
CA LEU A 461 -3.55 11.53 21.34
C LEU A 461 -2.62 12.69 20.96
N LEU A 462 -1.57 12.40 20.20
CA LEU A 462 -0.83 13.38 19.41
C LEU A 462 -1.27 13.28 17.94
N TRP A 463 -1.90 14.33 17.42
CA TRP A 463 -2.46 14.36 16.07
C TRP A 463 -1.62 15.21 15.11
N PHE A 464 -1.06 14.58 14.08
CA PHE A 464 -0.37 15.29 13.00
C PHE A 464 -1.34 15.59 11.86
N GLY A 465 -1.90 16.81 11.85
CA GLY A 465 -2.75 17.31 10.76
C GLY A 465 -2.06 18.27 9.79
N GLY A 466 -0.81 18.66 10.09
CA GLY A 466 0.04 19.52 9.27
C GLY A 466 1.32 18.81 8.84
N ILE A 467 1.88 19.23 7.70
CA ILE A 467 3.12 18.64 7.14
C ILE A 467 4.34 19.13 7.93
N GLY A 468 5.31 18.24 8.13
CA GLY A 468 6.62 18.53 8.73
C GLY A 468 7.12 17.33 9.52
N THR A 469 8.44 17.18 9.66
CA THR A 469 9.05 16.07 10.40
C THR A 469 9.49 16.53 11.78
N TYR A 470 8.64 16.25 12.76
CA TYR A 470 8.73 16.71 14.15
C TYR A 470 9.38 15.70 15.09
N VAL A 471 9.44 14.41 14.69
CA VAL A 471 10.03 13.35 15.49
C VAL A 471 11.02 12.54 14.67
N ARG A 472 12.21 12.32 15.23
CA ARG A 472 13.25 11.42 14.70
C ARG A 472 13.64 10.36 15.73
N ALA A 473 14.48 9.40 15.37
CA ALA A 473 15.12 8.54 16.37
C ALA A 473 16.25 9.28 17.10
N SER A 474 16.57 8.82 18.31
CA SER A 474 17.69 9.37 19.11
C SER A 474 19.05 9.27 18.41
N ASP A 475 19.21 8.32 17.48
CA ASP A 475 20.44 8.03 16.73
C ASP A 475 20.44 8.63 15.30
N GLU A 476 19.46 9.48 14.98
CA GLU A 476 19.43 10.28 13.75
C GLU A 476 19.89 11.72 14.02
N GLY A 477 20.73 12.30 13.17
CA GLY A 477 21.07 13.73 13.21
C GLY A 477 19.99 14.57 12.53
N ASP A 478 19.72 15.78 13.02
CA ASP A 478 18.71 16.66 12.47
C ASP A 478 18.96 17.03 11.00
N GLU A 479 20.23 17.19 10.64
CA GLU A 479 20.70 17.48 9.29
C GLU A 479 20.37 16.39 8.26
N THR A 480 20.10 15.16 8.73
CA THR A 480 19.81 13.99 7.88
C THR A 480 18.32 13.82 7.58
N VAL A 481 17.43 14.47 8.33
CA VAL A 481 15.97 14.33 8.22
C VAL A 481 15.41 15.07 7.00
N GLY A 482 16.08 16.16 6.57
CA GLY A 482 15.72 16.91 5.37
C GLY A 482 14.62 17.97 5.56
N ASP A 483 14.21 18.28 6.79
CA ASP A 483 13.22 19.32 7.12
C ASP A 483 13.79 20.40 8.07
N ARG A 484 14.63 21.28 7.52
CA ARG A 484 15.35 22.29 8.31
C ARG A 484 14.47 23.26 9.07
N ALA A 485 13.23 23.48 8.62
CA ALA A 485 12.31 24.41 9.25
C ALA A 485 11.91 23.97 10.67
N ASN A 486 12.00 22.67 10.94
CA ASN A 486 11.61 22.07 12.21
C ASN A 486 12.80 21.60 13.06
N ASP A 487 14.06 21.78 12.62
CA ASP A 487 15.25 21.34 13.36
C ASP A 487 15.27 21.87 14.81
N ALA A 488 14.91 23.13 15.03
CA ALA A 488 14.93 23.77 16.35
C ALA A 488 13.86 23.24 17.32
N ILE A 489 12.85 22.53 16.85
CA ILE A 489 11.74 22.01 17.67
C ILE A 489 11.65 20.48 17.66
N ARG A 490 12.42 19.81 16.80
CA ARG A 490 12.35 18.36 16.57
C ARG A 490 12.73 17.61 17.86
N ILE A 491 11.96 16.57 18.17
CA ILE A 491 12.18 15.71 19.32
C ILE A 491 12.55 14.29 18.90
N THR A 492 12.94 13.45 19.86
CA THR A 492 13.18 12.03 19.62
C THR A 492 11.92 11.19 19.88
N GLY A 493 11.83 9.99 19.31
CA GLY A 493 10.78 9.02 19.64
C GLY A 493 10.83 8.62 21.11
N ALA A 494 12.02 8.68 21.72
CA ALA A 494 12.25 8.51 23.15
C ALA A 494 11.74 9.65 24.04
N ASP A 495 11.35 10.80 23.47
CA ASP A 495 10.79 11.93 24.22
C ASP A 495 9.26 11.92 24.26
N LEU A 496 8.60 11.10 23.43
CA LEU A 496 7.15 11.04 23.35
C LEU A 496 6.55 10.47 24.63
N ASN A 497 5.48 11.12 25.11
CA ASN A 497 4.70 10.71 26.29
C ASN A 497 3.21 10.53 25.99
N CYS A 498 2.80 10.57 24.72
CA CYS A 498 1.43 10.31 24.32
C CYS A 498 1.14 8.81 24.27
N LYS A 499 -0.14 8.42 24.39
CA LYS A 499 -0.56 7.01 24.26
C LYS A 499 -0.66 6.58 22.80
N VAL A 500 -1.29 7.43 21.98
CA VAL A 500 -1.57 7.17 20.56
C VAL A 500 -1.04 8.32 19.70
N ILE A 501 -0.50 7.98 18.53
CA ILE A 501 -0.21 8.94 17.47
C ILE A 501 -1.13 8.67 16.28
N GLY A 502 -1.74 9.72 15.74
CA GLY A 502 -2.45 9.67 14.46
C GLY A 502 -1.73 10.52 13.42
N GLU A 503 -1.24 9.90 12.34
CA GLU A 503 -0.56 10.59 11.25
C GLU A 503 -1.50 10.88 10.07
N GLY A 504 -2.40 11.84 10.28
CA GLY A 504 -3.30 12.31 9.22
C GLY A 504 -2.55 13.01 8.07
N ALA A 505 -1.48 13.75 8.37
CA ALA A 505 -0.58 14.37 7.40
C ALA A 505 0.61 13.46 7.11
N ASN A 506 1.30 13.70 5.98
CA ASN A 506 2.50 12.94 5.64
C ASN A 506 3.74 13.47 6.41
N LEU A 507 4.69 12.58 6.65
CA LEU A 507 6.04 12.87 7.14
C LEU A 507 6.13 13.48 8.55
N GLY A 508 5.13 13.25 9.41
CA GLY A 508 5.13 13.68 10.83
C GLY A 508 6.36 13.20 11.59
N MET A 509 6.80 11.98 11.25
CA MET A 509 7.91 11.30 11.91
C MET A 509 8.84 10.62 10.88
N THR A 510 10.12 10.45 11.23
CA THR A 510 11.00 9.51 10.51
C THR A 510 10.59 8.07 10.81
N GLN A 511 10.91 7.13 9.91
CA GLN A 511 10.60 5.72 10.13
C GLN A 511 11.28 5.16 11.39
N ARG A 512 12.55 5.52 11.64
CA ARG A 512 13.27 5.10 12.84
C ARG A 512 12.66 5.71 14.10
N GLY A 513 12.22 6.97 14.04
CA GLY A 513 11.50 7.64 15.13
C GLY A 513 10.19 6.92 15.49
N ARG A 514 9.45 6.43 14.49
CA ARG A 514 8.25 5.61 14.73
C ARG A 514 8.58 4.30 15.44
N ILE A 515 9.64 3.62 15.01
CA ILE A 515 10.09 2.35 15.60
C ILE A 515 10.52 2.56 17.06
N GLU A 516 11.28 3.64 17.34
CA GLU A 516 11.68 4.00 18.70
C GLU A 516 10.47 4.29 19.60
N ALA A 517 9.49 5.04 19.12
CA ALA A 517 8.24 5.32 19.84
C ALA A 517 7.44 4.04 20.11
N ALA A 518 7.25 3.18 19.09
CA ALA A 518 6.52 1.93 19.20
C ALA A 518 7.15 0.98 20.24
N ARG A 519 8.48 0.92 20.28
CA ARG A 519 9.22 0.11 21.27
C ARG A 519 9.04 0.58 22.71
N ARG A 520 8.67 1.85 22.91
CA ARG A 520 8.34 2.43 24.22
C ARG A 520 6.86 2.32 24.58
N GLY A 521 6.07 1.65 23.74
CA GLY A 521 4.64 1.40 23.99
C GLY A 521 3.70 2.48 23.44
N VAL A 522 4.21 3.46 22.67
CA VAL A 522 3.34 4.38 21.92
C VAL A 522 2.64 3.59 20.81
N ARG A 523 1.32 3.70 20.70
CA ARG A 523 0.53 3.04 19.66
C ARG A 523 0.48 3.92 18.41
N LEU A 524 1.01 3.41 17.31
CA LEU A 524 1.03 4.11 16.02
C LEU A 524 1.21 3.14 14.85
N ASN A 525 0.82 3.58 13.66
CA ASN A 525 1.22 2.98 12.39
C ASN A 525 2.14 3.96 11.63
N THR A 526 2.29 3.78 10.32
CA THR A 526 2.88 4.79 9.44
C THR A 526 1.78 5.66 8.83
N ASP A 527 2.13 6.88 8.45
CA ASP A 527 1.27 7.77 7.65
C ASP A 527 0.68 7.08 6.41
N ALA A 528 1.44 6.22 5.73
CA ALA A 528 0.99 5.43 4.58
C ALA A 528 -0.20 4.49 4.88
N ILE A 529 -0.40 4.09 6.13
CA ILE A 529 -1.56 3.33 6.59
C ILE A 529 -2.68 4.28 7.02
N ASP A 530 -2.36 5.24 7.90
CA ASP A 530 -3.36 6.10 8.52
C ASP A 530 -4.07 6.96 7.46
N ASN A 531 -3.33 7.66 6.60
CA ASN A 531 -3.90 8.62 5.65
C ASN A 531 -4.10 8.06 4.22
N SER A 532 -4.13 6.72 4.08
CA SER A 532 -4.31 6.04 2.79
C SER A 532 -5.66 6.32 2.13
N ALA A 533 -6.68 6.72 2.91
CA ALA A 533 -8.02 6.98 2.39
C ALA A 533 -8.03 8.03 1.27
N GLY A 534 -7.24 9.10 1.41
CA GLY A 534 -7.16 10.13 0.37
C GLY A 534 -6.65 9.59 -0.96
N VAL A 535 -5.63 8.73 -0.97
CA VAL A 535 -5.12 8.15 -2.23
C VAL A 535 -6.08 7.11 -2.80
N ASN A 536 -6.78 6.36 -1.94
CA ASN A 536 -7.77 5.38 -2.36
C ASN A 536 -9.02 6.02 -2.97
N THR A 537 -9.50 7.15 -2.43
CA THR A 537 -10.59 7.92 -3.04
C THR A 537 -10.22 8.41 -4.45
N SER A 538 -8.99 8.88 -4.65
CA SER A 538 -8.53 9.30 -5.97
C SER A 538 -8.48 8.15 -6.98
N ASP A 539 -8.10 6.94 -6.56
CA ASP A 539 -8.09 5.76 -7.43
C ASP A 539 -9.51 5.33 -7.83
N VAL A 540 -10.43 5.31 -6.86
CA VAL A 540 -11.85 5.04 -7.12
C VAL A 540 -12.45 6.10 -8.04
N GLU A 541 -12.13 7.38 -7.85
CA GLU A 541 -12.55 8.47 -8.74
C GLU A 541 -12.12 8.23 -10.19
N VAL A 542 -10.82 7.97 -10.41
CA VAL A 542 -10.25 7.77 -11.75
C VAL A 542 -10.90 6.57 -12.43
N ASN A 543 -11.04 5.45 -11.73
CA ASN A 543 -11.66 4.25 -12.29
C ASN A 543 -13.16 4.45 -12.59
N ILE A 544 -13.90 5.19 -11.74
CA ILE A 544 -15.30 5.55 -12.06
C ILE A 544 -15.37 6.42 -13.31
N LYS A 545 -14.47 7.42 -13.45
CA LYS A 545 -14.44 8.28 -14.65
C LYS A 545 -14.10 7.50 -15.91
N ILE A 546 -13.13 6.57 -15.84
CA ILE A 546 -12.80 5.67 -16.94
C ILE A 546 -14.02 4.82 -17.33
N ALA A 547 -14.71 4.20 -16.36
CA ALA A 547 -15.92 3.44 -16.62
C ALA A 547 -17.03 4.29 -17.29
N LEU A 548 -17.25 5.51 -16.79
CA LEU A 548 -18.28 6.42 -17.31
C LEU A 548 -17.94 7.00 -18.69
N SER A 549 -16.68 6.97 -19.12
CA SER A 549 -16.29 7.48 -20.44
C SER A 549 -17.03 6.78 -21.60
N THR A 550 -17.32 5.47 -21.46
CA THR A 550 -18.00 4.69 -22.50
C THR A 550 -19.47 5.07 -22.64
N PRO A 551 -20.31 5.05 -21.57
CA PRO A 551 -21.67 5.55 -21.64
C PRO A 551 -21.78 6.99 -22.15
N VAL A 552 -20.82 7.87 -21.82
CA VAL A 552 -20.79 9.26 -22.31
C VAL A 552 -20.52 9.31 -23.81
N ARG A 553 -19.46 8.63 -24.27
CA ARG A 553 -19.10 8.58 -25.70
C ARG A 553 -20.23 7.98 -26.55
N ASP A 554 -20.92 6.97 -26.04
CA ASP A 554 -22.01 6.30 -26.74
C ASP A 554 -23.35 7.08 -26.64
N GLY A 555 -23.38 8.23 -25.94
CA GLY A 555 -24.57 9.08 -25.79
C GLY A 555 -25.63 8.58 -24.80
N ARG A 556 -25.32 7.54 -24.00
CA ARG A 556 -26.21 6.98 -22.95
C ARG A 556 -26.23 7.81 -21.67
N LEU A 557 -25.25 8.69 -21.47
CA LEU A 557 -25.12 9.56 -20.32
C LEU A 557 -24.57 10.92 -20.75
N ASP A 558 -25.29 12.01 -20.50
CA ASP A 558 -24.77 13.36 -20.73
C ASP A 558 -23.87 13.83 -19.57
N GLU A 559 -23.05 14.85 -19.81
CA GLU A 559 -22.09 15.38 -18.83
C GLU A 559 -22.75 15.90 -17.54
N GLY A 560 -23.96 16.46 -17.62
CA GLY A 560 -24.70 16.92 -16.43
C GLY A 560 -25.14 15.75 -15.56
N SER A 561 -25.81 14.76 -16.17
CA SER A 561 -26.22 13.53 -15.49
C SER A 561 -25.04 12.72 -14.93
N ARG A 562 -23.87 12.82 -15.59
CA ARG A 562 -22.61 12.22 -15.11
C ARG A 562 -22.12 12.87 -13.81
N ALA A 563 -22.12 14.20 -13.75
CA ALA A 563 -21.72 14.94 -12.55
C ALA A 563 -22.66 14.64 -11.37
N ASP A 564 -23.97 14.59 -11.63
CA ASP A 564 -24.98 14.24 -10.61
C ASP A 564 -24.79 12.82 -10.08
N LEU A 565 -24.47 11.86 -10.96
CA LEU A 565 -24.18 10.48 -10.56
C LEU A 565 -22.92 10.39 -9.69
N LEU A 566 -21.84 11.07 -10.09
CA LEU A 566 -20.60 11.14 -9.29
C LEU A 566 -20.88 11.68 -7.88
N ALA A 567 -21.60 12.79 -7.79
CA ALA A 567 -21.97 13.42 -6.53
C ALA A 567 -22.82 12.48 -5.65
N ALA A 568 -23.81 11.79 -6.23
CA ALA A 568 -24.67 10.85 -5.53
C ALA A 568 -23.90 9.65 -4.92
N MET A 569 -22.81 9.22 -5.55
CA MET A 569 -21.99 8.09 -5.08
C MET A 569 -21.00 8.44 -3.96
N THR A 570 -20.88 9.71 -3.56
CA THR A 570 -19.87 10.19 -2.58
C THR A 570 -19.87 9.38 -1.28
N GLY A 571 -21.06 9.12 -0.70
CA GLY A 571 -21.18 8.38 0.56
C GLY A 571 -20.72 6.94 0.45
N GLU A 572 -21.05 6.26 -0.66
CA GLU A 572 -20.66 4.88 -0.91
C GLU A 572 -19.15 4.76 -1.17
N VAL A 573 -18.58 5.68 -1.95
CA VAL A 573 -17.12 5.75 -2.15
C VAL A 573 -16.39 5.96 -0.82
N ALA A 574 -16.94 6.77 0.09
CA ALA A 574 -16.39 6.91 1.44
C ALA A 574 -16.37 5.58 2.18
N GLY A 575 -17.47 4.82 2.13
CA GLY A 575 -17.58 3.51 2.78
C GLY A 575 -16.57 2.50 2.25
N LEU A 576 -16.45 2.39 0.92
CA LEU A 576 -15.50 1.50 0.26
C LEU A 576 -14.05 1.78 0.67
N VAL A 577 -13.69 3.07 0.70
CA VAL A 577 -12.33 3.51 1.06
C VAL A 577 -12.03 3.31 2.55
N LEU A 578 -12.95 3.71 3.44
CA LEU A 578 -12.74 3.56 4.89
C LEU A 578 -12.69 2.10 5.32
N ARG A 579 -13.37 1.20 4.59
CA ARG A 579 -13.26 -0.24 4.81
C ARG A 579 -11.82 -0.73 4.67
N ASN A 580 -11.06 -0.21 3.70
CA ASN A 580 -9.64 -0.54 3.55
C ASN A 580 -8.81 -0.04 4.75
N ASN A 581 -9.02 1.19 5.22
CA ASN A 581 -8.34 1.71 6.42
C ASN A 581 -8.62 0.85 7.66
N PHE A 582 -9.88 0.47 7.86
CA PHE A 582 -10.30 -0.42 8.94
C PHE A 582 -9.61 -1.79 8.88
N GLN A 583 -9.59 -2.43 7.70
CA GLN A 583 -9.02 -3.77 7.53
C GLN A 583 -7.49 -3.79 7.62
N GLN A 584 -6.80 -2.78 7.11
CA GLN A 584 -5.33 -2.73 7.20
C GLN A 584 -4.85 -2.61 8.64
N THR A 585 -5.51 -1.75 9.43
CA THR A 585 -5.15 -1.59 10.84
C THR A 585 -5.49 -2.84 11.66
N LEU A 586 -6.57 -3.56 11.32
CA LEU A 586 -6.85 -4.89 11.88
C LEU A 586 -5.72 -5.88 11.54
N ALA A 587 -5.29 -5.95 10.28
CA ALA A 587 -4.24 -6.86 9.83
C ALA A 587 -2.92 -6.66 10.62
N LEU A 588 -2.55 -5.40 10.86
CA LEU A 588 -1.37 -5.07 11.68
C LEU A 588 -1.51 -5.50 13.13
N SER A 589 -2.71 -5.40 13.69
CA SER A 589 -3.00 -5.78 15.08
C SER A 589 -2.92 -7.29 15.27
N LEU A 590 -3.46 -8.06 14.33
CA LEU A 590 -3.35 -9.52 14.33
C LEU A 590 -1.90 -9.99 14.11
N ALA A 591 -1.16 -9.36 13.18
CA ALA A 591 0.24 -9.66 12.93
C ALA A 591 1.13 -9.33 14.15
N GLU A 592 0.91 -8.18 14.79
CA GLU A 592 1.63 -7.80 16.00
C GLU A 592 1.36 -8.77 17.16
N ARG A 593 0.13 -9.27 17.30
CA ARG A 593 -0.27 -10.20 18.37
C ARG A 593 0.44 -11.56 18.27
N ARG A 594 0.70 -12.06 17.07
CA ARG A 594 1.40 -13.34 16.83
C ARG A 594 2.91 -13.29 17.16
N ARG A 595 3.50 -12.09 17.23
CA ARG A 595 4.91 -11.80 17.60
C ARG A 595 5.91 -12.86 17.10
N ALA A 596 6.30 -13.77 17.99
CA ALA A 596 7.38 -14.73 17.76
C ALA A 596 7.03 -15.78 16.69
N GLU A 597 5.76 -16.18 16.58
CA GLU A 597 5.31 -17.18 15.60
C GLU A 597 5.49 -16.70 14.16
N ASP A 598 5.19 -15.43 13.90
CA ASP A 598 5.26 -14.86 12.55
C ASP A 598 6.65 -14.25 12.24
N THR A 599 7.54 -14.12 13.23
CA THR A 599 8.86 -13.49 13.02
C THR A 599 9.71 -14.29 12.02
N GLY A 600 9.70 -15.63 12.09
CA GLY A 600 10.41 -16.48 11.13
C GLY A 600 9.90 -16.31 9.70
N PHE A 601 8.57 -16.29 9.51
CA PHE A 601 7.99 -16.04 8.19
C PHE A 601 8.21 -14.61 7.70
N ALA A 602 8.23 -13.61 8.59
CA ALA A 602 8.55 -12.24 8.22
C ALA A 602 10.01 -12.10 7.76
N GLN A 603 10.96 -12.76 8.44
CA GLN A 603 12.35 -12.85 7.99
C GLN A 603 12.43 -13.51 6.60
N ARG A 604 11.73 -14.63 6.41
CA ARG A 604 11.70 -15.34 5.13
C ARG A 604 11.11 -14.49 3.99
N LEU A 605 10.02 -13.77 4.26
CA LEU A 605 9.42 -12.83 3.32
C LEU A 605 10.41 -11.74 2.92
N MET A 606 11.11 -11.13 3.88
CA MET A 606 12.12 -10.10 3.59
C MET A 606 13.23 -10.64 2.69
N GLN A 607 13.77 -11.83 3.00
CA GLN A 607 14.80 -12.47 2.18
C GLN A 607 14.30 -12.78 0.75
N GLN A 608 13.07 -13.28 0.61
CA GLN A 608 12.46 -13.54 -0.70
C GLN A 608 12.34 -12.25 -1.51
N LEU A 609 11.83 -11.17 -0.92
CA LEU A 609 11.68 -9.88 -1.58
C LEU A 609 13.02 -9.23 -1.95
N GLU A 610 14.07 -9.43 -1.14
CA GLU A 610 15.44 -8.99 -1.46
C GLU A 610 16.01 -9.78 -2.64
N GLN A 611 15.84 -11.11 -2.67
CA GLN A 611 16.26 -11.97 -3.78
C GLN A 611 15.57 -11.59 -5.10
N GLU A 612 14.31 -11.17 -5.03
CA GLU A 612 13.54 -10.66 -6.17
C GLU A 612 13.90 -9.23 -6.57
N GLY A 613 14.78 -8.55 -5.82
CA GLY A 613 15.13 -7.14 -6.05
C GLY A 613 14.00 -6.16 -5.78
N ARG A 614 12.99 -6.56 -4.99
CA ARG A 614 11.80 -5.77 -4.67
C ARG A 614 11.94 -5.00 -3.36
N LEU A 615 12.74 -5.50 -2.42
CA LEU A 615 13.00 -4.88 -1.13
C LEU A 615 14.49 -4.60 -0.94
N ASP A 616 14.80 -3.45 -0.35
CA ASP A 616 16.10 -3.16 0.26
C ASP A 616 15.83 -2.77 1.72
N ARG A 617 16.20 -3.65 2.66
CA ARG A 617 15.91 -3.44 4.09
C ARG A 617 16.61 -2.21 4.66
N THR A 618 17.79 -1.84 4.14
CA THR A 618 18.51 -0.65 4.61
C THR A 618 17.75 0.61 4.21
N VAL A 619 17.26 0.65 2.97
CA VAL A 619 16.45 1.76 2.47
C VAL A 619 15.14 1.87 3.24
N GLU A 620 14.48 0.77 3.58
CA GLU A 620 13.20 0.77 4.31
C GLU A 620 13.33 0.77 5.84
N PHE A 621 14.55 0.83 6.37
CA PHE A 621 14.84 0.80 7.81
C PHE A 621 14.29 -0.45 8.53
N LEU A 622 14.29 -1.59 7.84
CA LEU A 622 13.92 -2.89 8.39
C LEU A 622 15.16 -3.60 8.98
N PRO A 623 15.00 -4.42 10.03
CA PRO A 623 16.12 -5.10 10.67
C PRO A 623 16.72 -6.20 9.78
N ASP A 624 18.05 -6.34 9.87
CA ASP A 624 18.76 -7.50 9.34
C ASP A 624 18.49 -8.77 10.18
N ASP A 625 18.98 -9.91 9.69
CA ASP A 625 18.76 -11.22 10.32
C ASP A 625 19.39 -11.30 11.73
N ALA A 626 20.53 -10.62 11.93
CA ALA A 626 21.21 -10.58 13.23
C ALA A 626 20.40 -9.79 14.26
N ALA A 627 19.85 -8.64 13.86
CA ALA A 627 18.98 -7.82 14.69
C ALA A 627 17.67 -8.55 15.02
N LEU A 628 17.07 -9.29 14.08
CA LEU A 628 15.90 -10.13 14.33
C LEU A 628 16.20 -11.24 15.34
N ALA A 629 17.31 -11.97 15.17
CA ALA A 629 17.71 -13.03 16.10
C ALA A 629 17.97 -12.49 17.51
N LEU A 630 18.52 -11.29 17.65
CA LEU A 630 18.70 -10.64 18.94
C LEU A 630 17.37 -10.25 19.60
N ARG A 631 16.42 -9.72 18.81
CA ARG A 631 15.06 -9.36 19.28
C ARG A 631 14.23 -10.59 19.66
N ALA A 632 14.40 -11.71 18.97
CA ALA A 632 13.64 -12.93 19.24
C ALA A 632 13.91 -13.52 20.64
N ARG A 633 15.13 -13.33 21.21
CA ARG A 633 15.51 -13.86 22.53
C ARG A 633 14.58 -13.39 23.67
N PRO A 634 14.26 -12.09 23.82
CA PRO A 634 13.25 -11.60 24.76
C PRO A 634 11.80 -11.71 24.24
N GLY A 635 11.52 -12.44 23.15
CA GLY A 635 10.19 -12.55 22.55
C GLY A 635 9.72 -11.29 21.83
N GLN A 636 10.63 -10.42 21.41
CA GLN A 636 10.30 -9.21 20.65
C GLN A 636 10.31 -9.51 19.15
N GLY A 637 9.23 -9.14 18.47
CA GLY A 637 9.12 -9.24 17.01
C GLY A 637 9.34 -7.89 16.32
N LEU A 638 8.77 -7.77 15.13
CA LEU A 638 8.63 -6.49 14.43
C LEU A 638 7.58 -5.62 15.12
N THR A 639 7.83 -4.30 15.12
CA THR A 639 6.88 -3.27 15.57
C THR A 639 5.83 -3.00 14.49
N ARG A 640 4.69 -2.39 14.85
CA ARG A 640 3.66 -2.01 13.85
C ARG A 640 4.20 -1.16 12.70
N PRO A 641 5.08 -0.15 12.90
CA PRO A 641 5.67 0.59 11.78
C PRO A 641 6.51 -0.28 10.83
N GLU A 642 7.22 -1.30 11.34
CA GLU A 642 7.96 -2.26 10.52
C GLU A 642 6.98 -3.21 9.79
N LEU A 643 5.94 -3.68 10.46
CA LEU A 643 4.88 -4.52 9.87
C LEU A 643 4.09 -3.78 8.79
N ALA A 644 3.86 -2.47 8.95
CA ALA A 644 3.18 -1.63 7.96
C ALA A 644 3.95 -1.57 6.62
N VAL A 645 5.28 -1.48 6.69
CA VAL A 645 6.14 -1.57 5.51
C VAL A 645 6.02 -2.96 4.88
N LEU A 646 6.17 -4.03 5.66
CA LEU A 646 6.06 -5.39 5.13
C LEU A 646 4.67 -5.69 4.53
N LEU A 647 3.60 -5.19 5.14
CA LEU A 647 2.23 -5.32 4.63
C LEU A 647 2.12 -4.73 3.23
N ALA A 648 2.67 -3.54 3.01
CA ALA A 648 2.66 -2.88 1.70
C ALA A 648 3.47 -3.68 0.67
N TYR A 649 4.69 -4.10 1.00
CA TYR A 649 5.51 -4.89 0.08
C TYR A 649 4.90 -6.26 -0.24
N ALA A 650 4.27 -6.92 0.74
CA ALA A 650 3.54 -8.17 0.54
C ALA A 650 2.37 -8.01 -0.44
N LYS A 651 1.58 -6.94 -0.29
CA LYS A 651 0.50 -6.61 -1.23
C LYS A 651 1.01 -6.34 -2.64
N LEU A 652 2.02 -5.49 -2.77
CA LEU A 652 2.64 -5.20 -4.07
C LEU A 652 3.18 -6.49 -4.71
N ALA A 653 3.80 -7.38 -3.93
CA ALA A 653 4.35 -8.65 -4.41
C ALA A 653 3.26 -9.59 -4.92
N LEU A 654 2.21 -9.73 -4.13
CA LEU A 654 1.10 -10.59 -4.47
C LEU A 654 0.33 -10.03 -5.68
N HIS A 655 0.10 -8.71 -5.73
CA HIS A 655 -0.50 -8.04 -6.87
C HIS A 655 0.21 -8.39 -8.18
N ASP A 656 1.53 -8.20 -8.26
CA ASP A 656 2.29 -8.44 -9.49
C ASP A 656 2.19 -9.90 -9.94
N ARG A 657 2.35 -10.85 -8.99
CA ARG A 657 2.20 -12.29 -9.29
C ARG A 657 0.79 -12.66 -9.74
N LEU A 658 -0.25 -12.06 -9.15
CA LEU A 658 -1.63 -12.31 -9.56
C LEU A 658 -1.91 -11.71 -10.95
N LEU A 659 -1.39 -10.53 -11.24
CA LEU A 659 -1.58 -9.86 -12.52
C LEU A 659 -0.95 -10.65 -13.68
N GLU A 660 0.15 -11.37 -13.43
CA GLU A 660 0.81 -12.26 -14.41
C GLU A 660 0.13 -13.64 -14.55
N SER A 661 -0.87 -13.93 -13.71
CA SER A 661 -1.57 -15.22 -13.69
C SER A 661 -2.92 -15.19 -14.45
N PRO A 662 -3.59 -16.36 -14.62
CA PRO A 662 -4.96 -16.42 -15.14
C PRO A 662 -6.04 -15.94 -14.16
N VAL A 663 -5.72 -15.74 -12.88
CA VAL A 663 -6.68 -15.35 -11.82
C VAL A 663 -7.56 -14.15 -12.19
N PRO A 664 -7.02 -13.04 -12.75
CA PRO A 664 -7.84 -11.87 -13.07
C PRO A 664 -8.85 -12.08 -14.21
N ASP A 665 -8.72 -13.16 -14.99
CA ASP A 665 -9.69 -13.53 -16.04
C ASP A 665 -10.68 -14.61 -15.60
N ASP A 666 -10.56 -15.15 -14.38
CA ASP A 666 -11.49 -16.16 -13.89
C ASP A 666 -12.92 -15.57 -13.75
N PRO A 667 -13.95 -16.20 -14.35
CA PRO A 667 -15.31 -15.67 -14.32
C PRO A 667 -15.89 -15.50 -12.91
N TYR A 668 -15.50 -16.34 -11.95
CA TYR A 668 -15.96 -16.24 -10.57
C TYR A 668 -15.31 -15.02 -9.88
N LEU A 669 -14.01 -14.84 -10.09
CA LEU A 669 -13.24 -13.75 -9.47
C LEU A 669 -13.47 -12.40 -10.15
N SER A 670 -14.09 -12.37 -11.34
CA SER A 670 -14.61 -11.14 -11.96
C SER A 670 -15.60 -10.39 -11.04
N ARG A 671 -16.22 -11.06 -10.06
CA ARG A 671 -17.08 -10.42 -9.06
C ARG A 671 -16.32 -9.40 -8.19
N GLU A 672 -15.00 -9.55 -8.04
CA GLU A 672 -14.17 -8.56 -7.33
C GLU A 672 -14.13 -7.22 -8.09
N LEU A 673 -14.14 -7.25 -9.43
CA LEU A 673 -14.27 -6.05 -10.26
C LEU A 673 -15.59 -5.33 -9.99
N VAL A 674 -16.69 -6.07 -9.89
CA VAL A 674 -18.01 -5.50 -9.61
C VAL A 674 -18.05 -4.89 -8.21
N ARG A 675 -17.48 -5.57 -7.20
CA ARG A 675 -17.41 -5.11 -5.81
C ARG A 675 -16.58 -3.83 -5.64
N TYR A 676 -15.64 -3.57 -6.55
CA TYR A 676 -14.83 -2.35 -6.53
C TYR A 676 -15.64 -1.06 -6.79
N PHE A 677 -16.62 -1.12 -7.70
CA PHE A 677 -17.39 0.07 -8.11
C PHE A 677 -18.60 0.31 -7.20
N PRO A 678 -19.11 1.55 -7.05
CA PRO A 678 -20.35 1.82 -6.32
C PRO A 678 -21.60 1.21 -6.99
N HIS A 679 -22.64 0.91 -6.19
CA HIS A 679 -23.90 0.29 -6.59
C HIS A 679 -24.58 1.00 -7.76
N GLY A 680 -24.61 2.34 -7.74
CA GLY A 680 -25.20 3.14 -8.82
C GLY A 680 -24.57 2.88 -10.19
N LEU A 681 -23.29 2.49 -10.23
CA LEU A 681 -22.59 2.12 -11.46
C LEU A 681 -22.87 0.65 -11.84
N ARG A 682 -22.89 -0.24 -10.84
CA ARG A 682 -23.16 -1.68 -11.03
C ARG A 682 -24.52 -1.92 -11.69
N GLU A 683 -25.55 -1.20 -11.26
CA GLU A 683 -26.91 -1.37 -11.80
C GLU A 683 -27.11 -0.71 -13.16
N ARG A 684 -26.59 0.51 -13.34
CA ARG A 684 -26.89 1.33 -14.53
C ARG A 684 -25.99 1.00 -15.72
N PHE A 685 -24.74 0.64 -15.47
CA PHE A 685 -23.72 0.45 -16.51
C PHE A 685 -22.83 -0.79 -16.26
N PRO A 686 -23.42 -1.99 -16.09
CA PRO A 686 -22.64 -3.21 -15.86
C PRO A 686 -21.68 -3.55 -17.02
N ASP A 687 -22.06 -3.20 -18.25
CA ASP A 687 -21.23 -3.40 -19.46
C ASP A 687 -19.96 -2.54 -19.44
N ALA A 688 -20.03 -1.33 -18.90
CA ALA A 688 -18.88 -0.44 -18.75
C ALA A 688 -17.88 -0.95 -17.72
N ILE A 689 -18.37 -1.63 -16.67
CA ILE A 689 -17.54 -2.29 -15.66
C ILE A 689 -16.88 -3.53 -16.25
N GLU A 690 -17.64 -4.39 -16.95
CA GLU A 690 -17.12 -5.63 -17.54
C GLU A 690 -16.00 -5.37 -18.56
N ARG A 691 -16.15 -4.31 -19.36
CA ARG A 691 -15.17 -3.87 -20.37
C ARG A 691 -14.14 -2.88 -19.83
N HIS A 692 -14.08 -2.67 -18.52
CA HIS A 692 -13.16 -1.72 -17.93
C HIS A 692 -11.71 -2.06 -18.29
N ARG A 693 -10.96 -1.09 -18.80
CA ARG A 693 -9.60 -1.31 -19.32
C ARG A 693 -8.65 -1.88 -18.27
N LEU A 694 -8.79 -1.42 -17.02
CA LEU A 694 -7.98 -1.88 -15.88
C LEU A 694 -8.63 -3.05 -15.13
N ARG A 695 -9.50 -3.85 -15.77
CA ARG A 695 -10.21 -4.93 -15.08
C ARG A 695 -9.25 -5.89 -14.37
N ARG A 696 -8.13 -6.23 -15.00
CA ARG A 696 -7.16 -7.21 -14.48
C ARG A 696 -6.45 -6.64 -13.25
N GLU A 697 -6.02 -5.39 -13.34
CA GLU A 697 -5.32 -4.67 -12.28
C GLU A 697 -6.26 -4.42 -11.09
N ILE A 698 -7.53 -4.09 -11.32
CA ILE A 698 -8.54 -3.93 -10.25
C ILE A 698 -8.77 -5.26 -9.52
N VAL A 699 -8.94 -6.37 -10.25
CA VAL A 699 -9.14 -7.69 -9.64
C VAL A 699 -7.91 -8.11 -8.83
N ALA A 700 -6.70 -7.98 -9.39
CA ALA A 700 -5.45 -8.31 -8.71
C ALA A 700 -5.24 -7.45 -7.44
N THR A 701 -5.55 -6.15 -7.50
CA THR A 701 -5.46 -5.24 -6.35
C THR A 701 -6.47 -5.61 -5.26
N THR A 702 -7.72 -5.88 -5.65
CA THR A 702 -8.77 -6.20 -4.68
C THR A 702 -8.51 -7.53 -3.99
N LEU A 703 -8.05 -8.54 -4.74
CA LEU A 703 -7.65 -9.84 -4.19
C LEU A 703 -6.42 -9.75 -3.30
N SER A 704 -5.34 -9.08 -3.75
CA SER A 704 -4.14 -8.92 -2.93
C SER A 704 -4.41 -8.18 -1.61
N ASN A 705 -5.24 -7.12 -1.65
CA ASN A 705 -5.74 -6.47 -0.44
C ASN A 705 -6.52 -7.43 0.46
N SER A 706 -7.50 -8.15 -0.07
CA SER A 706 -8.35 -9.06 0.71
C SER A 706 -7.56 -10.20 1.35
N ILE A 707 -6.65 -10.82 0.59
CA ILE A 707 -5.78 -11.91 1.04
C ILE A 707 -4.85 -11.42 2.15
N VAL A 708 -4.14 -10.31 1.94
CA VAL A 708 -3.14 -9.82 2.91
C VAL A 708 -3.81 -9.20 4.14
N ASN A 709 -4.93 -8.49 3.99
CA ASN A 709 -5.65 -7.89 5.12
C ASN A 709 -6.21 -8.98 6.08
N ARG A 710 -6.63 -10.13 5.54
CA ARG A 710 -7.18 -11.23 6.36
C ARG A 710 -6.15 -12.26 6.78
N GLY A 711 -5.16 -12.55 5.94
CA GLY A 711 -4.12 -13.54 6.20
C GLY A 711 -2.88 -12.99 6.91
N GLY A 712 -2.66 -11.68 6.88
CA GLY A 712 -1.45 -11.03 7.36
C GLY A 712 -0.35 -10.88 6.29
N PRO A 713 0.72 -10.11 6.57
CA PRO A 713 1.79 -9.81 5.60
C PRO A 713 2.54 -11.07 5.12
N THR A 714 2.61 -12.11 5.94
CA THR A 714 3.37 -13.34 5.67
C THR A 714 2.58 -14.43 4.95
N VAL A 715 1.28 -14.21 4.68
CA VAL A 715 0.36 -15.27 4.21
C VAL A 715 0.87 -16.00 2.97
N PHE A 716 1.36 -15.29 1.95
CA PHE A 716 1.85 -15.93 0.73
C PHE A 716 3.09 -16.77 0.99
N THR A 717 4.11 -16.21 1.64
CA THR A 717 5.35 -16.93 1.99
C THR A 717 5.04 -18.18 2.81
N ARG A 718 4.16 -18.07 3.80
CA ARG A 718 3.76 -19.21 4.64
C ARG A 718 3.12 -20.33 3.82
N ILE A 719 2.12 -20.00 3.02
CA ILE A 719 1.38 -21.01 2.24
C ILE A 719 2.28 -21.61 1.15
N ALA A 720 3.07 -20.78 0.46
CA ALA A 720 4.01 -21.23 -0.57
C ALA A 720 5.07 -22.17 -0.01
N ASP A 721 5.67 -21.86 1.15
CA ASP A 721 6.69 -22.72 1.76
C ASP A 721 6.10 -24.03 2.33
N ASP A 722 4.85 -24.04 2.81
CA ASP A 722 4.17 -25.24 3.35
C ASP A 722 3.61 -26.18 2.25
N THR A 723 3.31 -25.65 1.07
CA THR A 723 2.57 -26.41 0.04
C THR A 723 3.22 -26.43 -1.34
N GLY A 724 4.17 -25.54 -1.62
CA GLY A 724 4.69 -25.30 -2.96
C GLY A 724 3.72 -24.54 -3.88
N ALA A 725 2.61 -24.00 -3.34
CA ALA A 725 1.62 -23.27 -4.12
C ALA A 725 2.16 -21.93 -4.66
N ASP A 726 1.73 -21.60 -5.87
CA ASP A 726 1.91 -20.28 -6.44
C ASP A 726 0.83 -19.28 -5.99
N ALA A 727 0.94 -18.03 -6.46
CA ALA A 727 -0.01 -16.99 -6.12
C ALA A 727 -1.43 -17.29 -6.64
N ALA A 728 -1.55 -18.00 -7.76
CA ALA A 728 -2.83 -18.32 -8.35
C ALA A 728 -3.61 -19.33 -7.49
N ALA A 729 -2.96 -20.43 -7.11
CA ALA A 729 -3.51 -21.41 -6.20
C ALA A 729 -3.90 -20.80 -4.85
N LEU A 730 -3.07 -19.89 -4.30
CA LEU A 730 -3.42 -19.14 -3.09
C LEU A 730 -4.71 -18.32 -3.28
N ALA A 731 -4.83 -17.56 -4.36
CA ALA A 731 -6.00 -16.71 -4.58
C ALA A 731 -7.30 -17.52 -4.74
N TYR A 732 -7.24 -18.62 -5.50
CA TYR A 732 -8.39 -19.52 -5.65
C TYR A 732 -8.78 -20.17 -4.32
N ALA A 733 -7.80 -20.69 -3.57
CA ALA A 733 -8.04 -21.28 -2.26
C ALA A 733 -8.58 -20.25 -1.25
N PHE A 734 -8.03 -19.04 -1.21
CA PHE A 734 -8.53 -17.97 -0.36
C PHE A 734 -10.00 -17.62 -0.66
N ALA A 735 -10.32 -17.41 -1.94
CA ALA A 735 -11.69 -17.09 -2.34
C ALA A 735 -12.65 -18.25 -2.07
N ALA A 736 -12.21 -19.50 -2.29
CA ALA A 736 -12.97 -20.69 -1.92
C ALA A 736 -13.30 -20.68 -0.42
N VAL A 737 -12.31 -20.49 0.45
CA VAL A 737 -12.52 -20.49 1.90
C VAL A 737 -13.44 -19.36 2.33
N ARG A 738 -13.21 -18.13 1.84
CA ARG A 738 -14.04 -16.97 2.15
C ARG A 738 -15.51 -17.24 1.86
N ASP A 739 -15.82 -17.75 0.67
CA ASP A 739 -17.20 -17.87 0.18
C ASP A 739 -17.90 -19.17 0.64
N VAL A 740 -17.14 -20.25 0.86
CA VAL A 740 -17.65 -21.52 1.40
C VAL A 740 -18.02 -21.39 2.88
N PHE A 741 -17.21 -20.71 3.68
CA PHE A 741 -17.44 -20.53 5.12
C PHE A 741 -18.20 -19.25 5.47
N GLY A 742 -18.51 -18.39 4.50
CA GLY A 742 -19.24 -17.14 4.73
C GLY A 742 -18.46 -16.18 5.63
N LEU A 743 -17.16 -16.03 5.39
CA LEU A 743 -16.28 -15.24 6.25
C LEU A 743 -16.59 -13.74 6.21
N ASP A 744 -17.09 -13.23 5.08
CA ASP A 744 -17.48 -11.82 4.97
C ASP A 744 -18.62 -11.46 5.96
N ASP A 745 -19.60 -12.36 6.12
CA ASP A 745 -20.72 -12.16 7.07
C ASP A 745 -20.23 -12.27 8.52
N LEU A 746 -19.34 -13.24 8.79
CA LEU A 746 -18.77 -13.45 10.11
C LEU A 746 -17.90 -12.26 10.56
N ASP A 747 -17.06 -11.73 9.66
CA ASP A 747 -16.28 -10.52 9.89
C ASP A 747 -17.21 -9.33 10.19
N ALA A 748 -18.29 -9.14 9.41
CA ALA A 748 -19.24 -8.05 9.60
C ALA A 748 -19.98 -8.12 10.95
N GLU A 749 -20.30 -9.32 11.43
CA GLU A 749 -20.88 -9.52 12.76
C GLU A 749 -19.90 -9.14 13.88
N ILE A 750 -18.60 -9.43 13.72
CA ILE A 750 -17.55 -9.03 14.68
C ILE A 750 -17.32 -7.51 14.62
N ASP A 751 -17.32 -6.91 13.43
CA ASP A 751 -17.20 -5.46 13.22
C ASP A 751 -18.34 -4.71 13.93
N ALA A 752 -19.55 -5.28 13.94
CA ALA A 752 -20.70 -4.69 14.62
C ALA A 752 -20.57 -4.64 16.16
N LEU A 753 -19.55 -5.30 16.73
CA LEU A 753 -19.20 -5.29 18.16
C LEU A 753 -18.16 -4.24 18.54
N ASP A 754 -17.73 -3.39 17.60
CA ASP A 754 -16.84 -2.27 17.84
C ASP A 754 -17.27 -1.45 19.07
N ALA A 755 -16.36 -1.30 20.04
CA ALA A 755 -16.57 -0.60 21.31
C ALA A 755 -17.71 -1.14 22.22
N LYS A 756 -18.31 -2.30 21.88
CA LYS A 756 -19.34 -2.98 22.68
C LYS A 756 -18.77 -4.12 23.53
N ILE A 757 -17.62 -4.65 23.14
CA ILE A 757 -16.87 -5.67 23.86
C ILE A 757 -15.41 -5.21 24.04
N GLY A 758 -14.66 -5.88 24.92
CA GLY A 758 -13.25 -5.58 25.11
C GLY A 758 -12.42 -5.79 23.84
N GLY A 759 -11.45 -4.90 23.58
CA GLY A 759 -10.64 -4.90 22.37
C GLY A 759 -9.83 -6.18 22.17
N ASP A 760 -9.23 -6.70 23.25
CA ASP A 760 -8.50 -7.98 23.21
C ASP A 760 -9.39 -9.16 22.84
N LEU A 761 -10.62 -9.20 23.37
CA LEU A 761 -11.61 -10.21 23.03
C LEU A 761 -12.03 -10.09 21.56
N GLN A 762 -12.26 -8.88 21.06
CA GLN A 762 -12.59 -8.69 19.64
C GLN A 762 -11.46 -9.21 18.73
N LEU A 763 -10.21 -8.93 19.07
CA LEU A 763 -9.05 -9.47 18.36
C LEU A 763 -8.96 -11.00 18.46
N ASP A 764 -9.40 -11.63 19.56
CA ASP A 764 -9.48 -13.09 19.67
C ASP A 764 -10.50 -13.69 18.71
N LEU A 765 -11.65 -13.03 18.53
CA LEU A 765 -12.67 -13.46 17.56
C LEU A 765 -12.10 -13.40 16.13
N TYR A 766 -11.46 -12.29 15.74
CA TYR A 766 -10.82 -12.20 14.42
C TYR A 766 -9.67 -13.21 14.25
N ALA A 767 -8.88 -13.46 15.29
CA ALA A 767 -7.79 -14.43 15.25
C ALA A 767 -8.31 -15.86 15.02
N ALA A 768 -9.46 -16.22 15.60
CA ALA A 768 -10.11 -17.51 15.36
C ALA A 768 -10.56 -17.65 13.90
N VAL A 769 -11.15 -16.60 13.32
CA VAL A 769 -11.53 -16.57 11.89
C VAL A 769 -10.30 -16.68 10.99
N GLN A 770 -9.22 -15.95 11.30
CA GLN A 770 -7.97 -16.01 10.56
C GLN A 770 -7.31 -17.39 10.65
N ALA A 771 -7.36 -18.07 11.80
CA ALA A 771 -6.83 -19.41 11.95
C ALA A 771 -7.57 -20.44 11.06
N LEU A 772 -8.91 -20.35 11.02
CA LEU A 772 -9.72 -21.12 10.08
C LEU A 772 -9.29 -20.83 8.64
N LEU A 773 -9.20 -19.55 8.27
CA LEU A 773 -8.80 -19.12 6.93
C LEU A 773 -7.48 -19.74 6.49
N LEU A 774 -6.41 -19.55 7.26
CA LEU A 774 -5.07 -20.04 6.93
C LEU A 774 -5.03 -21.56 6.81
N SER A 775 -5.65 -22.28 7.75
CA SER A 775 -5.65 -23.74 7.73
C SER A 775 -6.44 -24.30 6.55
N ARG A 776 -7.58 -23.69 6.19
CA ARG A 776 -8.41 -24.16 5.08
C ARG A 776 -7.85 -23.77 3.72
N ILE A 777 -7.06 -22.70 3.61
CA ILE A 777 -6.30 -22.40 2.38
C ILE A 777 -5.37 -23.57 2.06
N VAL A 778 -4.58 -24.01 3.04
CA VAL A 778 -3.69 -25.19 2.89
C VAL A 778 -4.48 -26.42 2.50
N TRP A 779 -5.64 -26.64 3.13
CA TRP A 779 -6.51 -27.76 2.79
C TRP A 779 -6.96 -27.71 1.32
N PHE A 780 -7.46 -26.57 0.84
CA PHE A 780 -7.93 -26.43 -0.54
C PHE A 780 -6.80 -26.64 -1.55
N VAL A 781 -5.64 -26.04 -1.32
CA VAL A 781 -4.44 -26.22 -2.15
C VAL A 781 -4.05 -27.69 -2.28
N ARG A 782 -4.12 -28.46 -1.19
CA ARG A 782 -3.69 -29.88 -1.17
C ARG A 782 -4.72 -30.85 -1.74
N ASN A 783 -6.01 -30.48 -1.78
CA ASN A 783 -7.10 -31.44 -1.99
C ASN A 783 -8.02 -31.12 -3.16
N VAL A 784 -7.92 -29.92 -3.74
CA VAL A 784 -8.81 -29.46 -4.81
C VAL A 784 -7.97 -28.98 -5.99
N ASP A 785 -8.36 -29.44 -7.18
CA ASP A 785 -7.86 -28.92 -8.44
C ASP A 785 -8.73 -27.74 -8.90
N PHE A 786 -8.09 -26.61 -9.19
CA PHE A 786 -8.72 -25.38 -9.66
C PHE A 786 -8.68 -25.22 -11.19
N ALA A 787 -8.18 -26.21 -11.95
CA ALA A 787 -8.05 -26.12 -13.40
C ALA A 787 -9.38 -25.85 -14.14
N ALA A 788 -10.52 -26.26 -13.56
CA ALA A 788 -11.86 -26.02 -14.10
C ALA A 788 -12.50 -24.68 -13.65
N GLY A 789 -11.76 -23.85 -12.91
CA GLY A 789 -12.25 -22.60 -12.33
C GLY A 789 -12.90 -22.77 -10.95
N LEU A 790 -13.24 -21.65 -10.33
CA LEU A 790 -13.63 -21.61 -8.91
C LEU A 790 -15.14 -21.84 -8.63
N ASP A 791 -16.02 -21.53 -9.59
CA ASP A 791 -17.48 -21.55 -9.37
C ASP A 791 -18.02 -22.93 -8.97
N GLY A 792 -17.59 -23.98 -9.67
CA GLY A 792 -17.96 -25.36 -9.37
C GLY A 792 -17.42 -25.83 -8.01
N VAL A 793 -16.20 -25.40 -7.64
CA VAL A 793 -15.59 -25.71 -6.34
C VAL A 793 -16.40 -25.08 -5.22
N VAL A 794 -16.69 -23.77 -5.29
CA VAL A 794 -17.46 -23.10 -4.23
C VAL A 794 -18.86 -23.70 -4.12
N SER A 795 -19.55 -23.92 -5.25
CA SER A 795 -20.89 -24.50 -5.26
C SER A 795 -20.92 -25.89 -4.62
N ARG A 796 -19.91 -26.72 -4.90
CA ARG A 796 -19.77 -28.06 -4.33
C ARG A 796 -19.64 -28.04 -2.80
N PHE A 797 -18.72 -27.24 -2.26
CA PHE A 797 -18.43 -27.28 -0.82
C PHE A 797 -19.39 -26.44 0.02
N ARG A 798 -19.92 -25.33 -0.50
CA ARG A 798 -20.75 -24.39 0.28
C ARG A 798 -22.01 -25.03 0.84
N VAL A 799 -22.68 -25.89 0.07
CA VAL A 799 -23.90 -26.59 0.51
C VAL A 799 -23.57 -27.53 1.67
N GLY A 800 -22.55 -28.39 1.51
CA GLY A 800 -22.16 -29.34 2.54
C GLY A 800 -21.66 -28.67 3.83
N VAL A 801 -20.88 -27.59 3.72
CA VAL A 801 -20.42 -26.84 4.89
C VAL A 801 -21.59 -26.19 5.62
N ARG A 802 -22.55 -25.57 4.91
CA ARG A 802 -23.75 -24.99 5.52
C ARG A 802 -24.58 -26.05 6.25
N ASP A 803 -24.81 -27.19 5.61
CA ASP A 803 -25.66 -28.25 6.15
C ASP A 803 -25.03 -28.89 7.40
N ILE A 804 -23.71 -29.10 7.38
CA ILE A 804 -22.94 -29.57 8.55
C ILE A 804 -22.94 -28.52 9.66
N ALA A 805 -22.66 -27.25 9.35
CA ALA A 805 -22.64 -26.17 10.35
C ALA A 805 -24.00 -26.01 11.05
N GLY A 806 -25.11 -26.17 10.32
CA GLY A 806 -26.47 -26.13 10.88
C GLY A 806 -26.80 -27.27 11.86
N GLN A 807 -26.07 -28.38 11.78
CA GLN A 807 -26.29 -29.57 12.62
C GLN A 807 -25.09 -29.92 13.52
N ILE A 808 -24.02 -29.11 13.50
CA ILE A 808 -22.71 -29.45 14.09
C ILE A 808 -22.84 -29.88 15.55
N TYR A 809 -23.65 -29.16 16.34
CA TYR A 809 -23.90 -29.50 17.74
C TYR A 809 -24.56 -30.87 17.91
N ALA A 810 -25.50 -31.25 17.05
CA ALA A 810 -26.25 -32.50 17.16
C ALA A 810 -25.39 -33.72 16.77
N ILE A 811 -24.50 -33.55 15.79
CA ILE A 811 -23.67 -34.63 15.23
C ILE A 811 -22.30 -34.77 15.91
N SER A 812 -21.83 -33.74 16.62
CA SER A 812 -20.60 -33.80 17.40
C SER A 812 -20.75 -34.68 18.66
N PRO A 813 -19.65 -35.32 19.13
CA PRO A 813 -19.63 -36.12 20.34
C PRO A 813 -19.92 -35.26 21.58
N GLU A 814 -20.35 -35.88 22.68
CA GLU A 814 -20.75 -35.16 23.90
C GLU A 814 -19.62 -34.29 24.49
N THR A 815 -18.37 -34.77 24.41
CA THR A 815 -17.18 -34.03 24.87
C THR A 815 -16.97 -32.74 24.09
N ASP A 816 -17.03 -32.81 22.76
CA ASP A 816 -16.77 -31.67 21.88
C ASP A 816 -17.95 -30.68 21.95
N ARG A 817 -19.18 -31.20 22.04
CA ARG A 817 -20.38 -30.41 22.29
C ARG A 817 -20.29 -29.61 23.59
N GLY A 818 -19.84 -30.25 24.67
CA GLY A 818 -19.62 -29.60 25.96
C GLY A 818 -18.55 -28.51 25.89
N ALA A 819 -17.44 -28.77 25.16
CA ALA A 819 -16.38 -27.79 24.95
C ALA A 819 -16.86 -26.57 24.14
N MET A 820 -17.56 -26.79 23.02
CA MET A 820 -18.15 -25.71 22.21
C MET A 820 -19.14 -24.88 23.03
N GLN A 821 -20.03 -25.53 23.80
CA GLN A 821 -21.00 -24.83 24.66
C GLN A 821 -20.32 -24.00 25.75
N THR A 822 -19.28 -24.53 26.38
CA THR A 822 -18.50 -23.81 27.40
C THR A 822 -17.82 -22.59 26.81
N ARG A 823 -17.18 -22.74 25.64
CA ARG A 823 -16.53 -21.64 24.92
C ARG A 823 -17.52 -20.57 24.47
N ALA A 824 -18.68 -20.97 23.95
CA ALA A 824 -19.74 -20.03 23.58
C ALA A 824 -20.28 -19.26 24.80
N ALA A 825 -20.50 -19.95 25.92
CA ALA A 825 -20.96 -19.32 27.17
C ALA A 825 -19.94 -18.30 27.71
N ASP A 826 -18.64 -18.59 27.63
CA ASP A 826 -17.58 -17.62 28.00
C ASP A 826 -17.60 -16.38 27.11
N PHE A 827 -17.83 -16.53 25.80
CA PHE A 827 -17.98 -15.38 24.91
C PHE A 827 -19.25 -14.57 25.21
N GLU A 828 -20.36 -15.22 25.52
CA GLU A 828 -21.61 -14.55 25.89
C GLU A 828 -21.52 -13.77 27.19
N GLU A 829 -20.87 -14.34 28.21
CA GLU A 829 -20.61 -13.66 29.48
C GLU A 829 -19.82 -12.36 29.25
N LYS A 830 -18.97 -12.34 28.24
CA LYS A 830 -18.19 -11.16 27.83
C LYS A 830 -18.88 -10.27 26.80
N GLY A 831 -20.17 -10.50 26.51
CA GLY A 831 -21.02 -9.62 25.70
C GLY A 831 -21.12 -9.98 24.21
N VAL A 832 -20.58 -11.12 23.76
CA VAL A 832 -20.75 -11.59 22.38
C VAL A 832 -22.15 -12.18 22.20
N PRO A 833 -22.93 -11.80 21.16
CA PRO A 833 -24.24 -12.38 20.92
C PRO A 833 -24.20 -13.91 20.74
N ARG A 834 -25.12 -14.64 21.39
CA ARG A 834 -25.24 -16.12 21.35
C ARG A 834 -25.06 -16.72 19.94
N PRO A 835 -25.71 -16.22 18.86
CA PRO A 835 -25.52 -16.79 17.53
C PRO A 835 -24.08 -16.72 17.02
N LEU A 836 -23.40 -15.59 17.24
CA LEU A 836 -22.00 -15.41 16.87
C LEU A 836 -21.07 -16.23 17.76
N ALA A 837 -21.27 -16.21 19.08
CA ALA A 837 -20.49 -16.99 20.04
C ALA A 837 -20.50 -18.49 19.70
N MET A 838 -21.68 -19.03 19.37
CA MET A 838 -21.85 -20.43 18.97
C MET A 838 -21.17 -20.76 17.64
N ARG A 839 -21.17 -19.83 16.67
CA ARG A 839 -20.48 -20.01 15.39
C ARG A 839 -18.96 -19.99 15.55
N ILE A 840 -18.43 -19.02 16.31
CA ILE A 840 -16.98 -18.92 16.57
C ILE A 840 -16.49 -20.13 17.37
N ALA A 841 -17.27 -20.59 18.35
CA ALA A 841 -16.92 -21.76 19.16
C ALA A 841 -16.84 -23.05 18.34
N ALA A 842 -17.58 -23.14 17.24
CA ALA A 842 -17.69 -24.35 16.39
C ALA A 842 -16.83 -24.29 15.11
N LEU A 843 -15.93 -23.29 14.95
CA LEU A 843 -15.15 -23.15 13.71
C LEU A 843 -14.24 -24.34 13.44
N ASP A 844 -13.62 -24.91 14.49
CA ASP A 844 -12.68 -26.03 14.36
C ASP A 844 -13.41 -27.30 13.87
N GLU A 845 -14.61 -27.56 14.39
CA GLU A 845 -15.47 -28.67 13.98
C GLU A 845 -16.05 -28.43 12.59
N THR A 846 -16.46 -27.19 12.29
CA THR A 846 -16.95 -26.81 10.96
C THR A 846 -15.86 -26.95 9.91
N ALA A 847 -14.59 -26.77 10.26
CA ALA A 847 -13.46 -26.94 9.36
C ALA A 847 -13.35 -28.37 8.79
N ALA A 848 -13.83 -29.38 9.53
CA ALA A 848 -13.85 -30.78 9.11
C ALA A 848 -14.90 -31.07 8.01
N ALA A 849 -15.84 -30.15 7.79
CA ALA A 849 -16.90 -30.32 6.81
C ALA A 849 -16.37 -30.55 5.39
N LEU A 850 -15.21 -29.99 5.03
CA LEU A 850 -14.60 -30.19 3.72
C LEU A 850 -14.20 -31.66 3.49
N ASP A 851 -13.59 -32.30 4.48
CA ASP A 851 -13.23 -33.72 4.39
C ASP A 851 -14.48 -34.62 4.40
N ILE A 852 -15.49 -34.27 5.20
CA ILE A 852 -16.77 -34.99 5.24
C ILE A 852 -17.46 -34.97 3.87
N VAL A 853 -17.47 -33.82 3.18
CA VAL A 853 -18.02 -33.69 1.82
C VAL A 853 -17.28 -34.61 0.85
N LEU A 854 -15.94 -34.62 0.87
CA LEU A 854 -15.15 -35.52 0.02
C LEU A 854 -15.46 -37.00 0.28
N VAL A 855 -15.60 -37.40 1.56
CA VAL A 855 -15.91 -38.79 1.92
C VAL A 855 -17.33 -39.15 1.51
N SER A 856 -18.30 -38.26 1.71
CA SER A 856 -19.69 -38.43 1.31
C SER A 856 -19.82 -38.68 -0.19
N GLU A 857 -19.19 -37.86 -1.02
CA GLU A 857 -19.20 -38.04 -2.47
C GLU A 857 -18.54 -39.35 -2.92
N ARG A 858 -17.37 -39.68 -2.35
CA ARG A 858 -16.63 -40.90 -2.71
C ARG A 858 -17.36 -42.17 -2.29
N SER A 859 -17.98 -42.15 -1.11
CA SER A 859 -18.74 -43.30 -0.58
C SER A 859 -20.18 -43.36 -1.06
N ARG A 860 -20.69 -42.29 -1.69
CA ARG A 860 -22.10 -42.12 -2.10
C ARG A 860 -23.07 -42.28 -0.92
N ARG A 861 -22.68 -41.76 0.25
CA ARG A 861 -23.47 -41.78 1.48
C ARG A 861 -23.93 -40.37 1.85
N PRO A 862 -25.10 -40.20 2.48
CA PRO A 862 -25.56 -38.92 3.01
C PRO A 862 -24.51 -38.23 3.88
N VAL A 863 -24.39 -36.91 3.74
CA VAL A 863 -23.36 -36.12 4.42
C VAL A 863 -23.50 -36.20 5.94
N GLU A 864 -24.72 -36.32 6.46
CA GLU A 864 -25.02 -36.41 7.88
C GLU A 864 -24.51 -37.71 8.49
N GLU A 865 -24.68 -38.83 7.77
CA GLU A 865 -24.22 -40.14 8.22
C GLU A 865 -22.69 -40.23 8.22
N VAL A 866 -22.05 -39.62 7.22
CA VAL A 866 -20.60 -39.52 7.14
C VAL A 866 -20.06 -38.60 8.24
N ALA A 867 -20.72 -37.46 8.50
CA ALA A 867 -20.33 -36.56 9.57
C ALA A 867 -20.40 -37.23 10.95
N ALA A 868 -21.51 -37.91 11.26
CA ALA A 868 -21.65 -38.66 12.51
C ALA A 868 -20.54 -39.71 12.66
N THR A 869 -20.21 -40.41 11.58
CA THR A 869 -19.13 -41.42 11.57
C THR A 869 -17.75 -40.80 11.71
N PHE A 870 -17.50 -39.65 11.06
CA PHE A 870 -16.25 -38.90 11.13
C PHE A 870 -15.95 -38.47 12.56
N PHE A 871 -16.92 -37.80 13.20
CA PHE A 871 -16.78 -37.33 14.58
C PHE A 871 -16.71 -38.48 15.60
N ALA A 872 -17.46 -39.58 15.38
CA ALA A 872 -17.34 -40.76 16.22
C ALA A 872 -15.94 -41.42 16.11
N ALA A 873 -15.35 -41.42 14.90
CA ALA A 873 -13.99 -41.90 14.71
C ALA A 873 -12.98 -41.00 15.43
N ASP A 874 -13.10 -39.68 15.29
CA ASP A 874 -12.21 -38.75 16.01
C ASP A 874 -12.25 -38.94 17.52
N SER A 875 -13.45 -39.13 18.09
CA SER A 875 -13.63 -39.41 19.51
C SER A 875 -13.00 -40.74 19.93
N ALA A 876 -13.18 -41.80 19.14
CA ALA A 876 -12.63 -43.12 19.46
C ALA A 876 -11.10 -43.16 19.47
N PHE A 877 -10.45 -42.34 18.65
CA PHE A 877 -8.99 -42.26 18.52
C PHE A 877 -8.36 -41.05 19.23
N GLY A 878 -9.15 -40.18 19.87
CA GLY A 878 -8.66 -38.99 20.58
C GLY A 878 -8.05 -37.92 19.67
N LEU A 879 -8.46 -37.87 18.39
CA LEU A 879 -7.79 -37.05 17.37
C LEU A 879 -8.10 -35.56 17.51
N SER A 880 -9.33 -35.20 17.90
CA SER A 880 -9.71 -33.81 18.19
C SER A 880 -8.83 -33.21 19.29
N GLN A 881 -8.58 -33.96 20.37
CA GLN A 881 -7.73 -33.52 21.48
C GLN A 881 -6.26 -33.35 21.05
N LEU A 882 -5.76 -34.25 20.20
CA LEU A 882 -4.39 -34.17 19.67
C LEU A 882 -4.20 -32.92 18.82
N VAL A 883 -5.11 -32.66 17.87
CA VAL A 883 -5.06 -31.48 16.99
C VAL A 883 -5.22 -30.19 17.81
N HIS A 884 -6.17 -30.15 18.75
CA HIS A 884 -6.36 -28.99 19.63
C HIS A 884 -5.11 -28.70 20.50
N SER A 885 -4.45 -29.75 21.01
CA SER A 885 -3.23 -29.61 21.80
C SER A 885 -2.04 -29.16 20.95
N ALA A 886 -1.96 -29.60 19.70
CA ALA A 886 -0.93 -29.16 18.75
C ALA A 886 -1.02 -27.67 18.44
N GLY A 887 -2.24 -27.13 18.32
CA GLY A 887 -2.47 -25.69 18.11
C GLY A 887 -1.98 -24.80 19.25
N LYS A 888 -1.74 -25.37 20.45
CA LYS A 888 -1.21 -24.64 21.62
C LYS A 888 0.32 -24.66 21.72
N LEU A 889 1.01 -25.33 20.78
CA LEU A 889 2.47 -25.39 20.78
C LEU A 889 3.06 -24.06 20.30
N ALA A 890 3.78 -23.39 21.20
CA ALA A 890 4.57 -22.21 20.87
C ALA A 890 5.84 -22.64 20.11
N VAL A 891 5.81 -22.50 18.79
CA VAL A 891 6.94 -22.81 17.91
C VAL A 891 7.46 -21.51 17.29
N VAL A 892 8.69 -21.14 17.65
CA VAL A 892 9.34 -19.90 17.20
C VAL A 892 10.25 -20.14 16.00
N GLU A 893 10.86 -21.33 15.93
CA GLU A 893 11.78 -21.70 14.84
C GLU A 893 10.98 -22.05 13.58
N TYR A 894 11.45 -21.56 12.43
CA TYR A 894 10.73 -21.61 11.16
C TYR A 894 10.53 -23.04 10.64
N TYR A 895 11.57 -23.89 10.68
CA TYR A 895 11.47 -25.27 10.21
C TYR A 895 10.67 -26.15 11.17
N ASP A 896 10.77 -25.93 12.48
CA ASP A 896 9.91 -26.61 13.45
C ASP A 896 8.43 -26.28 13.20
N ARG A 897 8.13 -25.04 12.78
CA ARG A 897 6.76 -24.64 12.43
C ARG A 897 6.25 -25.32 11.17
N LEU A 898 7.08 -25.41 10.13
CA LEU A 898 6.75 -26.17 8.91
C LEU A 898 6.55 -27.66 9.24
N ALA A 899 7.38 -28.25 10.10
CA ALA A 899 7.24 -29.64 10.52
C ALA A 899 5.93 -29.88 11.29
N LEU A 900 5.52 -28.93 12.13
CA LEU A 900 4.24 -28.96 12.83
C LEU A 900 3.06 -28.92 11.85
N ASP A 901 3.07 -27.95 10.92
CA ASP A 901 2.00 -27.77 9.92
C ASP A 901 1.92 -29.02 8.99
N ALA A 902 3.06 -29.62 8.63
CA ALA A 902 3.11 -30.87 7.88
C ALA A 902 2.55 -32.08 8.66
N ALA A 903 2.91 -32.24 9.93
CA ALA A 903 2.40 -33.32 10.77
C ALA A 903 0.87 -33.21 10.97
N LEU A 904 0.37 -31.99 11.18
CA LEU A 904 -1.08 -31.72 11.26
C LEU A 904 -1.80 -32.08 9.95
N GLY A 905 -1.25 -31.68 8.80
CA GLY A 905 -1.80 -32.04 7.50
C GLY A 905 -1.86 -33.56 7.27
N GLN A 906 -0.84 -34.31 7.72
CA GLN A 906 -0.85 -35.78 7.65
C GLN A 906 -1.92 -36.40 8.54
N ILE A 907 -2.13 -35.86 9.75
CA ILE A 907 -3.19 -36.30 10.66
C ILE A 907 -4.57 -36.05 10.03
N GLU A 908 -4.82 -34.88 9.44
CA GLU A 908 -6.08 -34.58 8.74
C GLU A 908 -6.32 -35.52 7.56
N ALA A 909 -5.31 -35.74 6.71
CA ALA A 909 -5.41 -36.68 5.60
C ALA A 909 -5.68 -38.12 6.07
N ALA A 910 -5.10 -38.53 7.20
CA ALA A 910 -5.34 -39.84 7.79
C ALA A 910 -6.74 -39.94 8.40
N ARG A 911 -7.24 -38.89 9.10
CA ARG A 911 -8.62 -38.79 9.59
C ARG A 911 -9.62 -39.04 8.47
N ARG A 912 -9.47 -38.31 7.35
CA ARG A 912 -10.34 -38.48 6.18
C ARG A 912 -10.32 -39.92 5.63
N ARG A 913 -9.13 -40.51 5.47
CA ARG A 913 -9.00 -41.89 4.95
C ARG A 913 -9.61 -42.92 5.90
N LEU A 914 -9.40 -42.74 7.20
CA LEU A 914 -9.99 -43.58 8.24
C LEU A 914 -11.51 -43.52 8.19
N SER A 915 -12.10 -42.32 8.16
CA SER A 915 -13.56 -42.17 8.05
C SER A 915 -14.11 -42.79 6.77
N ALA A 916 -13.43 -42.62 5.63
CA ALA A 916 -13.81 -43.29 4.39
C ALA A 916 -13.78 -44.83 4.50
N SER A 917 -12.75 -45.39 5.15
CA SER A 917 -12.63 -46.83 5.39
C SER A 917 -13.78 -47.36 6.26
N ILE A 918 -14.12 -46.65 7.35
CA ILE A 918 -15.21 -47.03 8.26
C ILE A 918 -16.56 -47.02 7.53
N VAL A 919 -16.83 -45.96 6.77
CA VAL A 919 -18.07 -45.81 5.99
C VAL A 919 -18.19 -46.91 4.91
N SER A 920 -17.08 -47.23 4.21
CA SER A 920 -17.07 -48.30 3.20
C SER A 920 -17.27 -49.69 3.80
N ALA A 921 -16.62 -50.00 4.93
CA ALA A 921 -16.71 -51.31 5.57
C ALA A 921 -18.10 -51.62 6.16
N CYS A 922 -18.87 -50.58 6.44
CA CYS A 922 -20.25 -50.72 6.89
C CYS A 922 -21.22 -50.88 5.72
N SER A 923 -20.85 -50.64 4.46
CA SER A 923 -21.77 -50.87 3.33
C SER A 923 -21.95 -52.36 3.05
N PRO A 924 -23.19 -52.90 2.92
CA PRO A 924 -24.48 -52.21 2.79
C PRO A 924 -25.29 -52.04 4.09
N SER A 925 -24.78 -52.44 5.26
CA SER A 925 -25.44 -52.14 6.53
C SER A 925 -25.50 -50.62 6.72
N SER A 926 -26.68 -50.03 6.85
CA SER A 926 -26.85 -48.57 6.95
C SER A 926 -26.29 -47.95 8.25
N LEU A 927 -25.40 -48.65 8.96
CA LEU A 927 -24.74 -48.21 10.18
C LEU A 927 -23.94 -46.92 9.94
N SER A 928 -24.05 -45.99 10.88
CA SER A 928 -23.33 -44.72 10.94
C SER A 928 -22.97 -44.39 12.39
N GLY A 929 -22.12 -43.38 12.59
CA GLY A 929 -21.73 -42.93 13.92
C GLY A 929 -20.94 -43.99 14.69
N ALA A 930 -21.11 -44.01 16.01
CA ALA A 930 -20.38 -44.93 16.91
C ALA A 930 -20.56 -46.40 16.54
N ALA A 931 -21.76 -46.81 16.10
CA ALA A 931 -22.02 -48.19 15.70
C ALA A 931 -21.20 -48.64 14.48
N ALA A 932 -20.97 -47.73 13.53
CA ALA A 932 -20.10 -47.99 12.37
C ALA A 932 -18.63 -48.12 12.79
N VAL A 933 -18.16 -47.25 13.68
CA VAL A 933 -16.79 -47.27 14.22
C VAL A 933 -16.53 -48.57 14.99
N GLU A 934 -17.43 -48.95 15.89
CA GLU A 934 -17.32 -50.20 16.67
C GLU A 934 -17.28 -51.43 15.76
N ARG A 935 -18.15 -51.47 14.74
CA ARG A 935 -18.19 -52.56 13.77
C ARG A 935 -16.88 -52.66 12.99
N TRP A 936 -16.34 -51.54 12.53
CA TRP A 936 -15.07 -51.49 11.81
C TRP A 936 -13.89 -51.93 12.71
N MET A 937 -13.83 -51.47 13.95
CA MET A 937 -12.80 -51.88 14.92
C MET A 937 -12.84 -53.40 15.18
N GLN A 938 -14.03 -54.00 15.28
CA GLN A 938 -14.19 -55.44 15.42
C GLN A 938 -13.69 -56.21 14.17
N GLN A 939 -13.88 -55.67 12.97
CA GLN A 939 -13.40 -56.28 11.72
C GLN A 939 -11.87 -56.17 11.57
N GLY A 940 -11.27 -55.06 11.99
CA GLY A 940 -9.83 -54.80 11.87
C GLY A 940 -8.93 -55.62 12.81
N GLY A 941 -9.51 -56.30 13.81
CA GLY A 941 -8.81 -57.22 14.68
C GLY A 941 -7.69 -56.59 15.53
N ARG A 942 -6.68 -57.39 15.89
CA ARG A 942 -5.60 -56.97 16.82
C ARG A 942 -4.74 -55.82 16.29
N SER A 943 -4.61 -55.67 14.97
CA SER A 943 -3.77 -54.63 14.36
C SER A 943 -4.35 -53.23 14.62
N VAL A 944 -5.64 -53.05 14.33
CA VAL A 944 -6.35 -51.79 14.56
C VAL A 944 -6.40 -51.44 16.04
N ALA A 945 -6.66 -52.41 16.92
CA ALA A 945 -6.66 -52.20 18.37
C ALA A 945 -5.28 -51.76 18.89
N ARG A 946 -4.18 -52.32 18.37
CA ARG A 946 -2.82 -51.95 18.78
C ARG A 946 -2.47 -50.52 18.37
N VAL A 947 -2.71 -50.17 17.10
CA VAL A 947 -2.37 -48.83 16.59
C VAL A 947 -3.31 -47.78 17.18
N GLY A 948 -4.59 -48.08 17.34
CA GLY A 948 -5.55 -47.21 18.02
C GLY A 948 -5.15 -46.90 19.47
N LYS A 949 -4.71 -47.90 20.22
CA LYS A 949 -4.18 -47.69 21.58
C LYS A 949 -2.93 -46.80 21.58
N ALA A 950 -1.99 -47.05 20.66
CA ALA A 950 -0.77 -46.25 20.56
C ALA A 950 -1.07 -44.78 20.22
N VAL A 951 -2.04 -44.51 19.33
CA VAL A 951 -2.49 -43.15 19.01
C VAL A 951 -3.15 -42.48 20.22
N ALA A 952 -4.02 -43.19 20.94
CA ALA A 952 -4.65 -42.68 22.16
C ALA A 952 -3.63 -42.38 23.27
N ASP A 953 -2.63 -43.25 23.45
CA ASP A 953 -1.53 -43.05 24.40
C ASP A 953 -0.74 -41.77 24.05
N VAL A 954 -0.45 -41.56 22.76
CA VAL A 954 0.20 -40.33 22.27
C VAL A 954 -0.66 -39.08 22.52
N ALA A 955 -1.97 -39.15 22.26
CA ALA A 955 -2.90 -38.05 22.50
C ALA A 955 -3.01 -37.70 24.00
N SER A 956 -2.98 -38.71 24.89
CA SER A 956 -3.09 -38.52 26.34
C SER A 956 -1.84 -37.90 26.99
N GLY A 957 -0.66 -38.07 26.38
CA GLY A 957 0.60 -37.61 26.97
C GLY A 957 0.84 -36.10 26.89
N GLY A 958 0.06 -35.36 26.08
CA GLY A 958 0.30 -33.97 25.71
C GLY A 958 1.03 -33.83 24.36
N ALA A 959 0.73 -32.77 23.61
CA ALA A 959 1.32 -32.57 22.28
C ALA A 959 2.79 -32.14 22.36
N THR A 960 3.62 -32.74 21.51
CA THR A 960 4.97 -32.27 21.16
C THR A 960 5.14 -32.54 19.67
N LEU A 961 6.05 -31.83 19.00
CA LEU A 961 6.28 -32.04 17.56
C LEU A 961 6.57 -33.51 17.24
N SER A 962 7.45 -34.16 18.00
CA SER A 962 7.79 -35.57 17.84
C SER A 962 6.59 -36.51 18.03
N ARG A 963 5.75 -36.26 19.04
CA ARG A 963 4.51 -37.03 19.25
C ARG A 963 3.53 -36.86 18.10
N LEU A 964 3.41 -35.66 17.54
CA LEU A 964 2.53 -35.40 16.40
C LEU A 964 3.01 -36.14 15.15
N THR A 965 4.32 -36.13 14.88
CA THR A 965 4.90 -36.90 13.77
C THR A 965 4.69 -38.40 13.95
N VAL A 966 4.84 -38.93 15.17
CA VAL A 966 4.56 -40.35 15.46
C VAL A 966 3.09 -40.68 15.29
N ALA A 967 2.18 -39.85 15.80
CA ALA A 967 0.74 -40.03 15.61
C ALA A 967 0.35 -40.01 14.13
N ALA A 968 0.89 -39.07 13.35
CA ALA A 968 0.70 -38.97 11.91
C ALA A 968 1.12 -40.28 11.19
N SER A 969 2.29 -40.82 11.54
CA SER A 969 2.79 -42.09 10.98
C SER A 969 1.87 -43.27 11.34
N LEU A 970 1.51 -43.41 12.62
CA LEU A 970 0.64 -44.49 13.10
C LEU A 970 -0.76 -44.44 12.47
N LEU A 971 -1.34 -43.24 12.32
CA LEU A 971 -2.62 -43.06 11.66
C LEU A 971 -2.54 -43.38 10.15
N GLY A 972 -1.39 -43.11 9.51
CA GLY A 972 -1.11 -43.54 8.15
C GLY A 972 -1.13 -45.06 7.96
N GLU A 973 -0.69 -45.83 8.97
CA GLU A 973 -0.75 -47.31 8.94
C GLU A 973 -2.18 -47.86 9.05
N LEU A 974 -3.06 -47.19 9.79
CA LEU A 974 -4.46 -47.60 9.97
C LEU A 974 -5.31 -47.42 8.70
N ALA A 975 -4.92 -46.49 7.84
CA ALA A 975 -5.65 -46.17 6.61
C ALA A 975 -4.65 -45.91 5.46
N PRO A 976 -4.02 -46.97 4.91
CA PRO A 976 -3.06 -46.85 3.81
C PRO A 976 -3.70 -46.20 2.57
N SER A 977 -2.88 -45.51 1.80
CA SER A 977 -3.25 -44.69 0.63
C SER A 977 -3.96 -45.46 -0.47
#